data_AF-A0A7V5W570-F1
#
_entry.id   AF-A0A7V5W570-F1
#
_cell.length_a   1.000
_cell.length_b   1.000
_cell.length_c   1.000
_cell.angle_alpha   90.00
_cell.angle_beta   90.00
_cell.angle_gamma   90.00
#
_symmetry.space_group_name_H-M   'P 1'
#
loop_
_entity.id
_entity.type
_entity.pdbx_description
1 polymer ?
#
loop_
_entity_poly.entity_id
_entity_poly.type
_entity_poly.pdbx_seq_one_letter_code
_entity_poly.pdbx_strand_id
1 'polypeptide(L)'
;ALITVFPGMTIEGVDIILNASVTRPPNDECASATPISGTSFVDQVNVWTATSAATDPSQSCTQGRRNSQSVWYSFTPPSNGTITLSTLGSGYDTAIAVYTGSCAALREVACADDWGILPTTQLTMSVRQGTTYLIEITSAGGPVSQPERATLVFTFRFSSTSGPFSPSAVPSFQTMGDGTVNESEPNNTLATANSIAPDITITGTLNPMGDVDFFAFEASAGQQVTIDVDAQSLTPKSPADTVVTLYDGSGRQLAENDDESLDTRDSLLRFTVPTAGRYVFRIRDVAQRGGPNFAYRARVTLTGGAPSSRFIESEPNNSIAQANSITPNVTIRGALDPSGDVDFFAFQANAGQRLRIDVAAKRLTPPSAADTVVALFDSSGRKLAENDDRAPGQLDSLLEFTFTATGRYFFSIRDFGNKGGRDFTYEASVTLTGGAPARVNESEPNNTLAQAQAITPDVLVVGRLDPAGDVDVFSFRANAGQRLTVDINARSLMPPSEADTVVTLFDSNGQQLAENDDAGGSLDSFLTFEIPRSGQYFVRIRNFSPKGGSSYTYEALITLTGAAPPPPGIVMESEPNNSLAQANAITPPATVSGAINPAGDVDFFAFEARRGQQLVIDLDARSLTPPSPLDTVVTLFDSRGQQLAENDDAEGSTDSLLRFTIPADGRYFFRVRSFDGKGGPDYVYRATVTLTGATRPQETEPNDHFAQANQLPSDTPLRGTIDPAGDADVFFFDSERGRMVTITVRAKTLTPPSPAVLKLELFLGTVKLGESVGSETRDPTFTFATLPLFGRYFVRLTETHNRGGPTFTYEITLTIQ
;
A
#
# COMPACT_ATOMS: atom_id res chain seq x y z
N ALA A 1 45.52 39.98 -7.04
CA ALA A 1 45.88 40.51 -8.37
C ALA A 1 47.00 39.64 -8.94
N LEU A 2 46.94 39.24 -10.22
CA LEU A 2 48.05 38.51 -10.83
C LEU A 2 49.20 39.49 -11.09
N ILE A 3 50.38 39.25 -10.53
CA ILE A 3 51.59 40.01 -10.83
C ILE A 3 52.49 39.09 -11.65
N THR A 4 52.75 39.47 -12.90
CA THR A 4 53.69 38.76 -13.77
C THR A 4 55.06 39.42 -13.64
N VAL A 5 56.10 38.64 -13.32
CA VAL A 5 57.46 39.12 -13.05
C VAL A 5 58.42 38.55 -14.08
N PHE A 6 59.37 39.36 -14.56
CA PHE A 6 60.37 38.96 -15.54
C PHE A 6 61.78 38.88 -14.92
N PRO A 7 62.72 38.15 -15.55
CA PRO A 7 64.09 38.02 -15.05
C PRO A 7 64.79 39.39 -14.89
N GLY A 8 65.32 39.65 -13.69
CA GLY A 8 66.04 40.89 -13.37
C GLY A 8 65.23 41.99 -12.68
N MET A 9 63.94 41.78 -12.39
CA MET A 9 63.14 42.74 -11.62
C MET A 9 63.33 42.57 -10.10
N THR A 10 63.44 43.69 -9.39
CA THR A 10 63.31 43.77 -7.93
C THR A 10 61.92 44.32 -7.60
N ILE A 11 61.17 43.58 -6.77
CA ILE A 11 59.86 44.01 -6.27
C ILE A 11 60.02 44.25 -4.77
N GLU A 12 59.77 45.48 -4.32
CA GLU A 12 59.83 45.86 -2.91
C GLU A 12 58.43 46.10 -2.35
N GLY A 13 58.23 45.78 -1.07
CA GLY A 13 56.95 45.99 -0.38
C GLY A 13 55.89 44.89 -0.58
N VAL A 14 56.30 43.67 -0.95
CA VAL A 14 55.41 42.49 -0.95
C VAL A 14 55.66 41.67 0.30
N ASP A 15 54.62 41.50 1.12
CA ASP A 15 54.63 40.52 2.22
C ASP A 15 54.41 39.12 1.63
N ILE A 16 55.48 38.32 1.55
CA ILE A 16 55.36 36.88 1.29
C ILE A 16 54.99 36.22 2.60
N ILE A 17 53.70 35.96 2.77
CA ILE A 17 53.17 35.23 3.92
C ILE A 17 53.38 33.72 3.68
N LEU A 18 54.49 33.17 4.18
CA LEU A 18 54.66 31.72 4.37
C LEU A 18 54.00 31.31 5.70
N ASN A 19 52.66 31.33 5.78
CA ASN A 19 51.97 30.99 7.01
C ASN A 19 51.49 29.53 7.05
N ALA A 20 51.99 28.87 8.11
CA ALA A 20 51.49 27.69 8.81
C ALA A 20 51.62 26.34 8.10
N SER A 21 52.26 25.40 8.81
CA SER A 21 52.06 23.97 8.64
C SER A 21 50.56 23.69 8.57
N VAL A 22 50.06 23.43 7.36
CA VAL A 22 48.64 23.20 7.15
C VAL A 22 48.32 21.84 7.76
N THR A 23 47.51 21.83 8.81
CA THR A 23 47.10 20.60 9.48
C THR A 23 46.29 19.78 8.49
N ARG A 24 46.80 18.60 8.18
CA ARG A 24 46.11 17.62 7.33
C ARG A 24 44.95 17.00 8.10
N PRO A 25 43.92 16.49 7.41
CA PRO A 25 42.90 15.68 8.07
C PRO A 25 43.55 14.54 8.88
N PRO A 26 43.03 14.22 10.08
CA PRO A 26 43.57 13.13 10.89
C PRO A 26 43.58 11.77 10.18
N ASN A 27 42.68 11.61 9.21
CA ASN A 27 42.49 10.40 8.42
C ASN A 27 42.99 10.52 6.96
N ASP A 28 43.98 11.36 6.74
CA ASP A 28 44.61 11.55 5.42
C ASP A 28 45.26 10.27 4.86
N GLU A 29 45.76 9.40 5.74
CA GLU A 29 46.50 8.19 5.38
C GLU A 29 45.73 6.92 5.76
N CYS A 30 45.85 5.85 4.97
CA CYS A 30 45.22 4.55 5.25
C CYS A 30 45.55 4.03 6.66
N ALA A 31 46.78 4.23 7.12
CA ALA A 31 47.22 3.79 8.45
C ALA A 31 46.54 4.54 9.61
N SER A 32 45.98 5.73 9.35
CA SER A 32 45.24 6.55 10.31
C SER A 32 43.75 6.64 9.99
N ALA A 33 43.20 5.65 9.26
CA ALA A 33 41.79 5.58 8.91
C ALA A 33 40.88 5.72 10.14
N THR A 34 39.93 6.67 10.09
CA THR A 34 38.98 6.90 11.18
C THR A 34 38.09 5.66 11.40
N PRO A 35 38.05 5.07 12.60
CA PRO A 35 37.21 3.90 12.86
C PRO A 35 35.73 4.29 12.95
N ILE A 36 34.91 3.64 12.13
CA ILE A 36 33.46 3.76 12.16
C ILE A 36 32.92 2.78 13.20
N SER A 37 32.18 3.31 14.17
CA SER A 37 31.51 2.53 15.22
C SER A 37 29.99 2.73 15.16
N GLY A 38 29.23 1.65 15.36
CA GLY A 38 27.76 1.68 15.35
C GLY A 38 27.12 1.36 13.99
N THR A 39 25.80 1.51 13.91
CA THR A 39 24.99 1.23 12.72
C THR A 39 24.81 2.44 11.79
N SER A 40 25.24 3.62 12.24
CA SER A 40 25.25 4.86 11.44
C SER A 40 26.38 5.78 11.88
N PHE A 41 26.99 6.51 10.96
CA PHE A 41 28.09 7.44 11.21
C PHE A 41 28.02 8.62 10.24
N VAL A 42 28.37 9.82 10.71
CA VAL A 42 28.43 11.04 9.89
C VAL A 42 29.71 11.79 10.24
N ASP A 43 30.42 12.26 9.23
CA ASP A 43 31.62 13.07 9.40
C ASP A 43 31.63 14.27 8.44
N GLN A 44 32.25 15.36 8.87
CA GLN A 44 32.47 16.56 8.08
C GLN A 44 33.93 16.98 8.18
N VAL A 45 34.66 16.86 7.08
CA VAL A 45 36.12 17.03 7.05
C VAL A 45 36.50 17.96 5.92
N ASN A 46 37.35 18.95 6.19
CA ASN A 46 37.93 19.76 5.13
C ASN A 46 39.14 19.01 4.52
N VAL A 47 39.03 18.61 3.26
CA VAL A 47 40.04 17.82 2.54
C VAL A 47 41.03 18.68 1.75
N TRP A 48 40.96 20.02 1.85
CA TRP A 48 41.82 20.93 1.07
C TRP A 48 43.31 20.57 1.16
N THR A 49 43.72 20.10 2.33
CA THR A 49 45.11 19.82 2.68
C THR A 49 45.42 18.32 2.70
N ALA A 50 44.44 17.49 2.38
CA ALA A 50 44.63 16.05 2.23
C ALA A 50 45.62 15.77 1.09
N THR A 51 46.45 14.76 1.27
CA THR A 51 47.48 14.38 0.31
C THR A 51 46.92 13.40 -0.72
N SER A 52 47.77 13.02 -1.66
CA SER A 52 47.51 11.95 -2.63
C SER A 52 48.74 11.08 -2.56
N ALA A 53 48.80 10.25 -1.53
CA ALA A 53 49.99 9.52 -1.17
C ALA A 53 50.40 8.61 -2.32
N ALA A 54 51.71 8.42 -2.52
CA ALA A 54 52.20 7.45 -3.50
C ALA A 54 51.77 6.01 -3.18
N THR A 55 51.26 5.77 -1.97
CA THR A 55 50.66 4.51 -1.53
C THR A 55 49.17 4.39 -1.80
N ASP A 56 48.48 5.47 -2.17
CA ASP A 56 47.04 5.41 -2.45
C ASP A 56 46.77 4.55 -3.69
N PRO A 57 45.88 3.56 -3.59
CA PRO A 57 45.53 2.70 -4.71
C PRO A 57 44.87 3.48 -5.86
N SER A 58 45.04 2.96 -7.08
CA SER A 58 44.22 3.40 -8.20
C SER A 58 42.82 2.82 -8.06
N GLN A 59 41.80 3.68 -8.12
CA GLN A 59 40.39 3.29 -8.00
C GLN A 59 39.84 2.78 -9.34
N SER A 60 39.16 1.63 -9.35
CA SER A 60 38.69 1.03 -10.61
C SER A 60 37.59 1.85 -11.30
N CYS A 61 36.74 2.51 -10.52
CA CYS A 61 35.60 3.30 -10.99
C CYS A 61 36.00 4.63 -11.66
N THR A 62 37.24 5.08 -11.50
CA THR A 62 37.76 6.32 -12.12
C THR A 62 38.75 6.03 -13.26
N GLN A 63 38.50 4.93 -14.00
CA GLN A 63 39.35 4.43 -15.10
C GLN A 63 40.78 4.08 -14.65
N GLY A 64 40.95 3.65 -13.39
CA GLY A 64 42.25 3.28 -12.82
C GLY A 64 43.18 4.46 -12.56
N ARG A 65 42.67 5.70 -12.59
CA ARG A 65 43.44 6.89 -12.23
C ARG A 65 43.64 6.94 -10.71
N ARG A 66 44.78 7.49 -10.30
CA ARG A 66 44.96 7.89 -8.91
C ARG A 66 44.27 9.24 -8.73
N ASN A 67 43.22 9.22 -7.92
CA ASN A 67 42.52 10.42 -7.52
C ASN A 67 43.35 11.18 -6.47
N SER A 68 42.82 12.31 -6.00
CA SER A 68 43.56 13.19 -5.10
C SER A 68 42.81 13.50 -3.81
N GLN A 69 43.50 14.07 -2.83
CA GLN A 69 42.94 14.48 -1.53
C GLN A 69 42.16 13.35 -0.84
N SER A 70 42.84 12.24 -0.60
CA SER A 70 42.25 11.04 0.00
C SER A 70 41.99 11.21 1.49
N VAL A 71 40.86 10.68 1.96
CA VAL A 71 40.64 10.43 3.39
C VAL A 71 40.10 9.02 3.59
N TRP A 72 40.47 8.42 4.72
CA TRP A 72 40.29 7.01 4.99
C TRP A 72 39.40 6.74 6.21
N TYR A 73 38.58 5.69 6.12
CA TYR A 73 37.76 5.18 7.22
C TYR A 73 37.92 3.67 7.33
N SER A 74 37.68 3.10 8.51
CA SER A 74 37.72 1.65 8.73
C SER A 74 36.45 1.15 9.41
N PHE A 75 35.91 0.02 8.94
CA PHE A 75 34.72 -0.59 9.52
C PHE A 75 34.89 -2.11 9.62
N THR A 76 34.61 -2.67 10.80
CA THR A 76 34.57 -4.13 11.01
C THR A 76 33.14 -4.52 11.41
N PRO A 77 32.36 -5.16 10.52
CA PRO A 77 30.97 -5.47 10.78
C PRO A 77 30.81 -6.45 11.96
N PRO A 78 29.91 -6.18 12.92
CA PRO A 78 29.64 -7.10 14.03
C PRO A 78 28.86 -8.35 13.60
N SER A 79 28.24 -8.35 12.42
CA SER A 79 27.56 -9.47 11.76
C SER A 79 27.70 -9.36 10.25
N ASN A 80 27.30 -10.38 9.50
CA ASN A 80 27.08 -10.22 8.06
C ASN A 80 26.00 -9.15 7.85
N GLY A 81 26.03 -8.44 6.72
CA GLY A 81 25.11 -7.34 6.49
C GLY A 81 25.40 -6.56 5.22
N THR A 82 24.85 -5.35 5.14
CA THR A 82 25.08 -4.40 4.04
C THR A 82 25.49 -3.05 4.61
N ILE A 83 26.44 -2.38 3.96
CA ILE A 83 26.79 -0.98 4.24
C ILE A 83 26.32 -0.06 3.12
N THR A 84 25.94 1.17 3.47
CA THR A 84 25.66 2.27 2.53
C THR A 84 26.51 3.48 2.88
N LEU A 85 27.24 4.00 1.90
CA LEU A 85 28.19 5.11 1.98
C LEU A 85 27.69 6.25 1.09
N SER A 86 27.69 7.50 1.56
CA SER A 86 27.30 8.64 0.74
C SER A 86 28.09 9.90 1.09
N THR A 87 28.52 10.64 0.07
CA THR A 87 29.20 11.93 0.18
C THR A 87 28.31 13.13 -0.16
N LEU A 88 26.99 12.92 -0.21
CA LEU A 88 26.02 13.95 -0.59
C LEU A 88 26.08 15.16 0.36
N GLY A 89 26.20 16.36 -0.22
CA GLY A 89 26.41 17.61 0.51
C GLY A 89 27.88 18.09 0.52
N SER A 90 28.81 17.31 -0.04
CA SER A 90 30.19 17.74 -0.28
C SER A 90 30.24 18.83 -1.36
N GLY A 91 31.19 19.76 -1.22
CA GLY A 91 31.33 20.89 -2.15
C GLY A 91 32.10 20.59 -3.45
N TYR A 92 32.56 19.35 -3.62
CA TYR A 92 33.45 18.91 -4.69
C TYR A 92 33.08 17.52 -5.21
N ASP A 93 33.72 17.13 -6.31
CA ASP A 93 33.52 15.86 -6.99
C ASP A 93 34.20 14.71 -6.23
N THR A 94 33.46 13.68 -5.84
CA THR A 94 33.95 12.62 -4.91
C THR A 94 33.84 11.23 -5.51
N ALA A 95 34.84 10.39 -5.30
CA ALA A 95 34.80 8.95 -5.54
C ALA A 95 34.98 8.16 -4.23
N ILE A 96 34.34 6.98 -4.12
CA ILE A 96 34.45 6.07 -2.97
C ILE A 96 34.98 4.71 -3.44
N ALA A 97 36.05 4.21 -2.81
CA ALA A 97 36.52 2.84 -2.98
C ALA A 97 36.59 2.11 -1.63
N VAL A 98 36.23 0.83 -1.64
CA VAL A 98 36.24 -0.03 -0.46
C VAL A 98 37.20 -1.19 -0.70
N TYR A 99 38.07 -1.42 0.28
CA TYR A 99 39.14 -2.41 0.24
C TYR A 99 39.04 -3.41 1.39
N THR A 100 39.61 -4.59 1.17
CA THR A 100 39.97 -5.55 2.21
C THR A 100 41.48 -5.77 2.20
N GLY A 101 42.03 -6.32 3.29
CA GLY A 101 43.48 -6.54 3.45
C GLY A 101 44.12 -5.51 4.37
N SER A 102 45.42 -5.29 4.21
CA SER A 102 46.19 -4.29 4.97
C SER A 102 46.55 -3.11 4.08
N CYS A 103 46.90 -1.96 4.64
CA CYS A 103 47.36 -0.80 3.85
C CYS A 103 48.58 -1.11 2.95
N ALA A 104 49.34 -2.17 3.24
CA ALA A 104 50.45 -2.62 2.39
C ALA A 104 50.02 -3.57 1.25
N ALA A 105 48.81 -4.10 1.31
CA ALA A 105 48.27 -5.08 0.37
C ALA A 105 46.73 -4.96 0.31
N LEU A 106 46.26 -3.83 -0.23
CA LEU A 106 44.83 -3.55 -0.41
C LEU A 106 44.28 -4.32 -1.61
N ARG A 107 43.11 -4.92 -1.43
CA ARG A 107 42.30 -5.51 -2.49
C ARG A 107 40.97 -4.79 -2.56
N GLU A 108 40.73 -4.08 -3.67
CA GLU A 108 39.46 -3.40 -3.91
C GLU A 108 38.33 -4.43 -4.03
N VAL A 109 37.23 -4.16 -3.34
CA VAL A 109 36.02 -5.00 -3.30
C VAL A 109 34.78 -4.28 -3.80
N ALA A 110 34.78 -2.95 -3.82
CA ALA A 110 33.75 -2.11 -4.41
C ALA A 110 34.30 -0.71 -4.72
N CYS A 111 33.77 -0.05 -5.74
CA CYS A 111 34.14 1.31 -6.13
C CYS A 111 32.93 1.99 -6.78
N ALA A 112 32.71 3.27 -6.50
CA ALA A 112 31.77 4.11 -7.22
C ALA A 112 32.32 5.54 -7.39
N ASP A 113 31.97 6.13 -8.52
CA ASP A 113 32.24 7.52 -8.88
C ASP A 113 30.90 8.07 -9.39
N ASP A 114 30.47 9.20 -8.85
CA ASP A 114 29.16 9.84 -8.99
C ASP A 114 27.92 9.10 -8.44
N TRP A 115 26.85 9.87 -8.21
CA TRP A 115 25.50 9.34 -7.97
C TRP A 115 24.50 9.96 -8.95
N GLY A 116 24.26 9.24 -10.04
CA GLY A 116 23.40 9.70 -11.14
C GLY A 116 24.04 10.91 -11.85
N ILE A 117 23.43 12.08 -11.72
CA ILE A 117 23.92 13.33 -12.30
C ILE A 117 24.72 14.20 -11.31
N LEU A 118 24.80 13.77 -10.05
CA LEU A 118 25.49 14.53 -9.00
C LEU A 118 26.97 14.11 -8.95
N PRO A 119 27.90 15.07 -8.84
CA PRO A 119 29.33 14.80 -8.69
C PRO A 119 29.68 14.20 -7.30
N THR A 120 28.68 13.88 -6.48
CA THR A 120 28.88 13.26 -5.17
C THR A 120 28.45 11.81 -5.22
N THR A 121 29.25 10.90 -4.65
CA THR A 121 29.07 9.46 -4.76
C THR A 121 28.15 8.85 -3.68
N GLN A 122 27.45 7.78 -4.06
CA GLN A 122 26.81 6.85 -3.13
C GLN A 122 27.14 5.40 -3.51
N LEU A 123 27.52 4.57 -2.53
CA LEU A 123 27.91 3.16 -2.72
C LEU A 123 27.21 2.26 -1.69
N THR A 124 26.62 1.14 -2.15
CA THR A 124 26.03 0.11 -1.28
C THR A 124 26.68 -1.24 -1.57
N MET A 125 27.12 -1.97 -0.53
CA MET A 125 27.72 -3.30 -0.69
C MET A 125 27.49 -4.23 0.49
N SER A 126 27.46 -5.54 0.23
CA SER A 126 27.40 -6.56 1.29
C SER A 126 28.75 -6.70 2.00
N VAL A 127 28.71 -6.88 3.32
CA VAL A 127 29.88 -7.02 4.18
C VAL A 127 29.78 -8.27 5.05
N ARG A 128 30.93 -8.86 5.38
CA ARG A 128 31.03 -10.08 6.18
C ARG A 128 31.47 -9.77 7.60
N GLN A 129 30.86 -10.46 8.56
CA GLN A 129 31.19 -10.37 9.97
C GLN A 129 32.70 -10.52 10.18
N GLY A 130 33.29 -9.64 10.99
CA GLY A 130 34.69 -9.71 11.39
C GLY A 130 35.71 -9.40 10.29
N THR A 131 35.28 -9.12 9.05
CA THR A 131 36.18 -8.64 7.98
C THR A 131 36.32 -7.13 8.08
N THR A 132 37.54 -6.62 8.27
CA THR A 132 37.77 -5.17 8.25
C THR A 132 37.76 -4.65 6.82
N TYR A 133 36.93 -3.63 6.58
CA TYR A 133 36.84 -2.88 5.34
C TYR A 133 37.48 -1.51 5.52
N LEU A 134 38.37 -1.14 4.60
CA LEU A 134 38.99 0.18 4.53
C LEU A 134 38.29 0.97 3.42
N ILE A 135 37.79 2.15 3.74
CA ILE A 135 37.00 3.00 2.85
C ILE A 135 37.83 4.23 2.54
N GLU A 136 38.14 4.43 1.27
CA GLU A 136 38.86 5.59 0.74
C GLU A 136 37.87 6.51 0.04
N ILE A 137 37.93 7.81 0.35
CA ILE A 137 37.14 8.84 -0.33
C ILE A 137 38.11 9.86 -0.90
N THR A 138 37.98 10.17 -2.19
CA THR A 138 38.91 11.05 -2.93
C THR A 138 38.19 12.10 -3.75
N SER A 139 38.87 13.19 -4.09
CA SER A 139 38.46 14.12 -5.15
C SER A 139 38.67 13.49 -6.53
N ALA A 140 37.58 13.24 -7.25
CA ALA A 140 37.60 12.70 -8.60
C ALA A 140 37.96 13.80 -9.63
N GLY A 141 38.64 13.42 -10.71
CA GLY A 141 39.00 14.35 -11.79
C GLY A 141 40.14 15.33 -11.50
N GLY A 142 40.65 15.39 -10.27
CA GLY A 142 41.82 16.20 -9.86
C GLY A 142 41.61 16.91 -8.51
N PRO A 143 42.60 17.67 -8.01
CA PRO A 143 42.49 18.35 -6.73
C PRO A 143 41.38 19.40 -6.77
N VAL A 144 40.65 19.54 -5.66
CA VAL A 144 39.69 20.61 -5.44
C VAL A 144 40.37 21.94 -5.71
N SER A 145 39.76 22.78 -6.55
CA SER A 145 40.36 24.01 -7.06
C SER A 145 40.09 25.25 -6.17
N GLN A 146 39.14 25.14 -5.23
CA GLN A 146 38.72 26.22 -4.33
C GLN A 146 38.60 25.73 -2.87
N PRO A 147 39.24 26.39 -1.89
CA PRO A 147 39.23 25.95 -0.49
C PRO A 147 37.83 25.98 0.14
N GLU A 148 36.96 26.90 -0.27
CA GLU A 148 35.57 26.98 0.20
C GLU A 148 34.71 25.79 -0.24
N ARG A 149 35.16 25.02 -1.24
CA ARG A 149 34.46 23.83 -1.77
C ARG A 149 35.00 22.52 -1.21
N ALA A 150 36.11 22.55 -0.48
CA ALA A 150 36.85 21.36 -0.07
C ALA A 150 36.28 20.66 1.19
N THR A 151 35.02 20.90 1.53
CA THR A 151 34.38 20.22 2.65
C THR A 151 33.73 18.93 2.18
N LEU A 152 34.20 17.80 2.71
CA LEU A 152 33.56 16.49 2.62
C LEU A 152 32.44 16.42 3.64
N VAL A 153 31.28 15.93 3.21
CA VAL A 153 30.19 15.48 4.08
C VAL A 153 30.03 13.99 3.83
N PHE A 154 30.45 13.15 4.78
CA PHE A 154 30.41 11.69 4.64
C PHE A 154 29.36 11.08 5.57
N THR A 155 28.54 10.18 5.05
CA THR A 155 27.54 9.43 5.80
C THR A 155 27.68 7.93 5.55
N PHE A 156 27.51 7.15 6.60
CA PHE A 156 27.64 5.69 6.63
C PHE A 156 26.43 5.07 7.35
N ARG A 157 25.95 3.93 6.86
CA ARG A 157 24.97 3.07 7.54
C ARG A 157 25.30 1.58 7.38
N PHE A 158 24.99 0.77 8.39
CA PHE A 158 25.14 -0.70 8.41
C PHE A 158 23.86 -1.40 8.87
N SER A 159 23.46 -2.46 8.13
CA SER A 159 22.28 -3.29 8.41
C SER A 159 22.68 -4.78 8.49
N SER A 160 22.36 -5.48 9.59
CA SER A 160 22.74 -6.88 9.83
C SER A 160 21.81 -7.93 9.17
N THR A 161 22.38 -9.04 8.69
CA THR A 161 21.66 -10.27 8.30
C THR A 161 21.81 -11.33 9.41
N SER A 162 20.79 -11.60 10.22
CA SER A 162 20.81 -12.65 11.25
C SER A 162 19.63 -13.64 11.11
N GLY A 163 19.94 -14.95 10.94
CA GLY A 163 18.98 -16.07 10.99
C GLY A 163 19.14 -17.09 9.85
N PRO A 164 19.21 -18.43 10.11
CA PRO A 164 19.61 -19.42 9.12
C PRO A 164 18.42 -20.02 8.35
N PHE A 165 18.27 -19.68 7.07
CA PHE A 165 17.71 -20.58 6.05
C PHE A 165 18.27 -20.18 4.67
N SER A 166 18.80 -21.16 3.93
CA SER A 166 18.93 -21.15 2.48
C SER A 166 19.16 -22.60 2.03
N PRO A 167 18.61 -23.03 0.87
CA PRO A 167 18.72 -22.26 -0.37
C PRO A 167 17.44 -22.08 -1.19
N SER A 168 17.49 -21.04 -2.02
CA SER A 168 16.57 -20.63 -3.07
C SER A 168 15.22 -20.09 -2.61
N ALA A 169 15.22 -18.82 -2.20
CA ALA A 169 14.06 -17.94 -2.34
C ALA A 169 14.43 -16.82 -3.30
N VAL A 170 13.68 -16.74 -4.39
CA VAL A 170 13.63 -15.61 -5.32
C VAL A 170 13.43 -14.32 -4.51
N PRO A 171 14.11 -13.21 -4.82
CA PRO A 171 13.96 -11.97 -4.07
C PRO A 171 12.49 -11.52 -4.10
N SER A 172 11.87 -11.45 -2.93
CA SER A 172 10.58 -10.80 -2.75
C SER A 172 10.83 -9.28 -2.68
N PHE A 173 10.19 -8.54 -3.58
CA PHE A 173 10.24 -7.08 -3.59
C PHE A 173 9.65 -6.46 -2.32
N GLN A 174 10.30 -5.41 -1.81
CA GLN A 174 9.70 -4.50 -0.84
C GLN A 174 8.84 -3.48 -1.60
N THR A 175 7.54 -3.51 -1.36
CA THR A 175 6.58 -2.53 -1.89
C THR A 175 6.80 -1.18 -1.23
N MET A 176 6.92 -0.12 -2.05
CA MET A 176 6.80 1.25 -1.57
C MET A 176 5.35 1.51 -1.15
N GLY A 177 5.11 2.51 -0.29
CA GLY A 177 3.79 2.79 0.31
C GLY A 177 2.67 3.15 -0.69
N ASP A 178 2.99 3.25 -1.98
CA ASP A 178 2.10 3.56 -3.11
C ASP A 178 1.79 2.36 -4.01
N GLY A 179 2.37 1.18 -3.74
CA GLY A 179 2.26 -0.01 -4.59
C GLY A 179 3.24 -0.06 -5.78
N THR A 180 4.25 0.81 -5.81
CA THR A 180 5.32 0.82 -6.82
C THR A 180 6.54 0.04 -6.35
N VAL A 181 7.22 -0.63 -7.30
CA VAL A 181 8.39 -1.46 -7.07
C VAL A 181 9.50 -1.05 -8.03
N ASN A 182 10.69 -0.78 -7.51
CA ASN A 182 11.87 -0.61 -8.38
C ASN A 182 12.38 -1.98 -8.83
N GLU A 183 12.85 -2.06 -10.06
CA GLU A 183 13.62 -3.21 -10.51
C GLU A 183 14.85 -3.46 -9.61
N SER A 184 15.33 -4.70 -9.62
CA SER A 184 16.53 -5.11 -8.92
C SER A 184 17.46 -5.86 -9.86
N GLU A 185 18.55 -5.22 -10.26
CA GLU A 185 19.63 -5.88 -11.00
C GLU A 185 20.42 -6.89 -10.13
N PRO A 186 20.93 -7.99 -10.71
CA PRO A 186 20.81 -8.38 -12.11
C PRO A 186 19.48 -9.11 -12.41
N ASN A 187 18.71 -8.66 -13.40
CA ASN A 187 17.48 -9.32 -13.85
C ASN A 187 17.50 -9.71 -15.35
N ASN A 188 18.69 -9.78 -15.91
CA ASN A 188 18.98 -9.91 -17.34
C ASN A 188 18.66 -11.26 -18.02
N THR A 189 18.03 -12.22 -17.34
CA THR A 189 17.72 -13.55 -17.89
C THR A 189 16.40 -14.10 -17.34
N LEU A 190 15.78 -15.09 -18.02
CA LEU A 190 14.60 -15.81 -17.52
C LEU A 190 14.78 -16.40 -16.09
N ALA A 191 16.01 -16.78 -15.73
CA ALA A 191 16.34 -17.37 -14.43
C ALA A 191 16.54 -16.33 -13.32
N THR A 192 17.03 -15.13 -13.68
CA THR A 192 17.26 -14.01 -12.76
C THR A 192 16.09 -13.03 -12.75
N ALA A 193 15.00 -13.36 -13.45
CA ALA A 193 13.82 -12.52 -13.56
C ALA A 193 13.28 -12.12 -12.19
N ASN A 194 13.03 -10.83 -12.07
CA ASN A 194 12.46 -10.17 -10.91
C ASN A 194 11.01 -10.63 -10.67
N SER A 195 10.71 -11.28 -9.54
CA SER A 195 9.36 -11.81 -9.25
C SER A 195 8.42 -10.77 -8.69
N ILE A 196 7.41 -10.39 -9.46
CA ILE A 196 6.46 -9.34 -9.13
C ILE A 196 5.06 -9.90 -8.80
N ALA A 197 4.27 -9.15 -8.02
CA ALA A 197 2.83 -9.37 -7.91
C ALA A 197 2.09 -8.65 -9.05
N PRO A 198 0.91 -9.12 -9.49
CA PRO A 198 0.05 -8.36 -10.41
C PRO A 198 -0.44 -7.03 -9.82
N ASP A 199 -0.90 -6.13 -10.70
CA ASP A 199 -1.48 -4.81 -10.37
C ASP A 199 -0.51 -3.86 -9.65
N ILE A 200 0.77 -3.97 -9.96
CA ILE A 200 1.81 -3.08 -9.48
C ILE A 200 2.33 -2.17 -10.60
N THR A 201 2.99 -1.09 -10.19
CA THR A 201 3.82 -0.28 -11.07
C THR A 201 5.29 -0.61 -10.82
N ILE A 202 6.06 -0.78 -11.89
CA ILE A 202 7.49 -1.09 -11.87
C ILE A 202 8.22 0.10 -12.46
N THR A 203 9.32 0.50 -11.85
CA THR A 203 10.25 1.48 -12.41
C THR A 203 11.61 0.84 -12.61
N GLY A 204 12.19 1.05 -13.79
CA GLY A 204 13.49 0.51 -14.15
C GLY A 204 14.25 1.41 -15.13
N THR A 205 15.47 1.03 -15.48
CA THR A 205 16.40 1.75 -16.33
C THR A 205 17.28 0.77 -17.08
N LEU A 206 17.12 0.73 -18.40
CA LEU A 206 17.95 -0.10 -19.28
C LEU A 206 19.38 0.45 -19.31
N ASN A 207 20.25 -0.07 -18.46
CA ASN A 207 21.61 0.39 -18.25
C ASN A 207 22.49 -0.75 -17.70
N PRO A 208 23.50 -1.23 -18.46
CA PRO A 208 24.23 -0.50 -19.51
C PRO A 208 23.68 -0.64 -20.94
N MET A 209 24.45 -0.25 -21.97
CA MET A 209 24.08 -0.52 -23.35
C MET A 209 23.92 -2.03 -23.58
N GLY A 210 22.81 -2.45 -24.19
CA GLY A 210 22.45 -3.85 -24.40
C GLY A 210 21.71 -4.52 -23.24
N ASP A 211 21.38 -3.76 -22.20
CA ASP A 211 20.63 -4.24 -21.04
C ASP A 211 19.21 -4.68 -21.41
N VAL A 212 18.73 -5.68 -20.68
CA VAL A 212 17.39 -6.26 -20.85
C VAL A 212 16.84 -6.66 -19.50
N ASP A 213 15.59 -6.30 -19.21
CA ASP A 213 15.07 -6.54 -17.88
C ASP A 213 13.96 -7.59 -17.91
N PHE A 214 14.13 -8.69 -17.17
CA PHE A 214 13.12 -9.73 -17.06
C PHE A 214 12.34 -9.64 -15.76
N PHE A 215 11.02 -9.74 -15.86
CA PHE A 215 10.09 -9.79 -14.74
C PHE A 215 9.17 -11.00 -14.85
N ALA A 216 8.93 -11.67 -13.73
CA ALA A 216 8.11 -12.88 -13.65
C ALA A 216 6.89 -12.68 -12.75
N PHE A 217 5.74 -13.15 -13.17
CA PHE A 217 4.48 -13.07 -12.43
C PHE A 217 3.66 -14.35 -12.61
N GLU A 218 2.75 -14.61 -11.69
CA GLU A 218 1.76 -15.69 -11.81
C GLU A 218 0.48 -15.14 -12.42
N ALA A 219 -0.09 -15.86 -13.39
CA ALA A 219 -1.37 -15.51 -13.99
C ALA A 219 -2.24 -16.75 -14.24
N SER A 220 -3.56 -16.55 -14.22
CA SER A 220 -4.57 -17.57 -14.49
C SER A 220 -5.01 -17.53 -15.95
N ALA A 221 -5.36 -18.69 -16.51
CA ALA A 221 -5.92 -18.77 -17.85
C ALA A 221 -7.14 -17.86 -18.02
N GLY A 222 -7.26 -17.18 -19.16
CA GLY A 222 -8.33 -16.24 -19.47
C GLY A 222 -8.14 -14.83 -18.91
N GLN A 223 -7.20 -14.60 -17.99
CA GLN A 223 -6.84 -13.24 -17.57
C GLN A 223 -6.22 -12.48 -18.74
N GLN A 224 -6.58 -11.20 -18.88
CA GLN A 224 -5.92 -10.32 -19.82
C GLN A 224 -4.76 -9.64 -19.08
N VAL A 225 -3.53 -9.99 -19.47
CA VAL A 225 -2.35 -9.23 -19.04
C VAL A 225 -2.21 -8.01 -19.94
N THR A 226 -2.12 -6.85 -19.31
CA THR A 226 -1.68 -5.61 -19.95
C THR A 226 -0.36 -5.21 -19.32
N ILE A 227 0.67 -5.10 -20.15
CA ILE A 227 2.00 -4.58 -19.80
C ILE A 227 2.14 -3.28 -20.55
N ASP A 228 2.03 -2.18 -19.82
CA ASP A 228 2.06 -0.82 -20.34
C ASP A 228 3.37 -0.17 -19.91
N VAL A 229 4.25 0.15 -20.86
CA VAL A 229 5.62 0.62 -20.59
C VAL A 229 5.79 2.03 -21.10
N ASP A 230 5.78 2.98 -20.17
CA ASP A 230 6.07 4.38 -20.43
C ASP A 230 7.59 4.62 -20.42
N ALA A 231 8.12 5.13 -21.51
CA ALA A 231 9.49 5.64 -21.63
C ALA A 231 9.49 7.05 -22.22
N GLN A 232 9.03 7.20 -23.46
CA GLN A 232 8.86 8.48 -24.15
C GLN A 232 7.77 9.35 -23.50
N SER A 233 6.74 8.74 -22.91
CA SER A 233 5.70 9.44 -22.15
C SER A 233 6.11 9.83 -20.72
N LEU A 234 7.28 9.38 -20.24
CA LEU A 234 7.82 9.85 -18.98
C LEU A 234 8.19 11.33 -19.03
N THR A 235 8.25 11.95 -17.86
CA THR A 235 8.78 13.30 -17.69
C THR A 235 9.85 13.26 -16.60
N PRO A 236 11.14 13.44 -16.93
CA PRO A 236 11.68 13.72 -18.26
C PRO A 236 11.52 12.54 -19.23
N LYS A 237 11.42 12.83 -20.53
CA LYS A 237 11.25 11.81 -21.57
C LYS A 237 12.49 10.91 -21.63
N SER A 238 12.28 9.62 -21.55
CA SER A 238 13.33 8.64 -21.80
C SER A 238 13.63 8.57 -23.31
N PRO A 239 14.91 8.43 -23.70
CA PRO A 239 15.30 8.16 -25.09
C PRO A 239 15.10 6.68 -25.47
N ALA A 240 14.71 5.83 -24.52
CA ALA A 240 14.41 4.42 -24.76
C ALA A 240 13.25 4.29 -25.74
N ASP A 241 13.43 3.36 -26.68
CA ASP A 241 12.45 2.96 -27.67
C ASP A 241 12.09 1.52 -27.32
N THR A 242 11.08 1.36 -26.45
CA THR A 242 10.92 0.12 -25.69
C THR A 242 10.32 -0.98 -26.56
N VAL A 243 10.70 -2.22 -26.28
CA VAL A 243 10.05 -3.43 -26.79
C VAL A 243 9.71 -4.33 -25.60
N VAL A 244 8.45 -4.72 -25.47
CA VAL A 244 8.00 -5.73 -24.51
C VAL A 244 7.82 -7.07 -25.21
N THR A 245 8.50 -8.10 -24.71
CA THR A 245 8.32 -9.50 -25.15
C THR A 245 7.76 -10.34 -23.99
N LEU A 246 6.67 -11.08 -24.19
CA LEU A 246 6.11 -12.03 -23.21
C LEU A 246 6.48 -13.48 -23.54
N TYR A 247 6.82 -14.27 -22.52
CA TYR A 247 7.20 -15.68 -22.58
C TYR A 247 6.32 -16.53 -21.64
N ASP A 248 6.12 -17.81 -21.98
CA ASP A 248 5.59 -18.81 -21.03
C ASP A 248 6.68 -19.28 -20.04
N GLY A 249 6.27 -20.01 -19.00
CA GLY A 249 7.19 -20.51 -17.96
C GLY A 249 8.30 -21.46 -18.44
N SER A 250 8.24 -21.94 -19.70
CA SER A 250 9.31 -22.72 -20.33
C SER A 250 10.34 -21.86 -21.08
N GLY A 251 10.06 -20.57 -21.24
CA GLY A 251 10.87 -19.61 -21.98
C GLY A 251 10.49 -19.46 -23.46
N ARG A 252 9.36 -20.01 -23.90
CA ARG A 252 8.86 -19.83 -25.27
C ARG A 252 8.16 -18.49 -25.40
N GLN A 253 8.54 -17.69 -26.39
CA GLN A 253 7.93 -16.39 -26.68
C GLN A 253 6.48 -16.56 -27.16
N LEU A 254 5.59 -15.75 -26.60
CA LEU A 254 4.14 -15.77 -26.84
C LEU A 254 3.65 -14.55 -27.62
N ALA A 255 4.15 -13.37 -27.27
CA ALA A 255 3.77 -12.10 -27.87
C ALA A 255 4.90 -11.08 -27.73
N GLU A 256 4.94 -10.09 -28.62
CA GLU A 256 5.86 -8.96 -28.55
C GLU A 256 5.16 -7.72 -29.09
N ASN A 257 5.45 -6.56 -28.50
CA ASN A 257 5.00 -5.27 -29.01
C ASN A 257 6.10 -4.22 -28.81
N ASP A 258 6.36 -3.44 -29.86
CA ASP A 258 7.34 -2.35 -29.91
C ASP A 258 6.66 -1.05 -29.46
N ASP A 259 5.70 -0.55 -30.26
CA ASP A 259 5.01 0.72 -29.99
C ASP A 259 3.52 0.54 -29.67
N GLU A 260 2.98 1.35 -28.76
CA GLU A 260 1.55 1.45 -28.44
C GLU A 260 0.76 2.02 -29.63
N SER A 261 1.36 2.95 -30.37
CA SER A 261 0.79 3.57 -31.56
C SER A 261 1.89 4.03 -32.52
N LEU A 262 1.54 4.36 -33.76
CA LEU A 262 2.51 4.83 -34.76
C LEU A 262 3.22 6.15 -34.40
N ASP A 263 2.72 6.88 -33.38
CA ASP A 263 3.22 8.18 -32.97
C ASP A 263 3.97 8.15 -31.62
N THR A 264 4.10 6.98 -30.99
CA THR A 264 4.79 6.77 -29.70
C THR A 264 5.92 5.75 -29.81
N ARG A 265 6.86 5.78 -28.86
CA ARG A 265 7.95 4.81 -28.66
C ARG A 265 7.80 3.98 -27.38
N ASP A 266 6.59 4.05 -26.82
CA ASP A 266 6.19 3.38 -25.58
C ASP A 266 5.55 2.06 -25.96
N SER A 267 5.86 0.97 -25.27
CA SER A 267 5.26 -0.34 -25.58
C SER A 267 3.98 -0.58 -24.79
N LEU A 268 2.94 -1.05 -25.47
CA LEU A 268 1.76 -1.60 -24.81
C LEU A 268 1.47 -3.02 -25.31
N LEU A 269 1.73 -4.01 -24.47
CA LEU A 269 1.40 -5.40 -24.77
C LEU A 269 0.12 -5.82 -24.04
N ARG A 270 -0.89 -6.24 -24.81
CA ARG A 270 -2.10 -6.88 -24.28
C ARG A 270 -2.15 -8.33 -24.74
N PHE A 271 -2.22 -9.27 -23.80
CA PHE A 271 -2.23 -10.69 -24.10
C PHE A 271 -3.25 -11.42 -23.22
N THR A 272 -3.99 -12.37 -23.79
CA THR A 272 -4.89 -13.22 -23.01
C THR A 272 -4.14 -14.48 -22.62
N VAL A 273 -4.00 -14.71 -21.32
CA VAL A 273 -3.25 -15.82 -20.75
C VAL A 273 -3.91 -17.15 -21.16
N PRO A 274 -3.23 -18.04 -21.89
CA PRO A 274 -3.85 -19.27 -22.41
C PRO A 274 -3.97 -20.38 -21.35
N THR A 275 -3.06 -20.43 -20.38
CA THR A 275 -2.98 -21.48 -19.34
C THR A 275 -2.58 -20.85 -18.01
N ALA A 276 -3.06 -21.36 -16.87
CA ALA A 276 -2.62 -20.84 -15.58
C ALA A 276 -1.16 -21.25 -15.30
N GLY A 277 -0.38 -20.35 -14.73
CA GLY A 277 0.99 -20.61 -14.29
C GLY A 277 1.89 -19.38 -14.38
N ARG A 278 3.20 -19.64 -14.30
CA ARG A 278 4.24 -18.61 -14.32
C ARG A 278 4.46 -18.07 -15.74
N TYR A 279 4.45 -16.76 -15.86
CA TYR A 279 4.80 -16.01 -17.07
C TYR A 279 5.97 -15.09 -16.80
N VAL A 280 6.73 -14.78 -17.86
CA VAL A 280 7.88 -13.86 -17.77
C VAL A 280 7.80 -12.90 -18.92
N PHE A 281 8.03 -11.61 -18.69
CA PHE A 281 8.19 -10.64 -19.77
C PHE A 281 9.57 -9.98 -19.71
N ARG A 282 10.02 -9.49 -20.86
CA ARG A 282 11.29 -8.78 -21.03
C ARG A 282 11.02 -7.39 -21.58
N ILE A 283 11.66 -6.38 -21.01
CA ILE A 283 11.75 -5.01 -21.55
C ILE A 283 13.16 -4.81 -22.12
N ARG A 284 13.26 -4.15 -23.27
CA ARG A 284 14.54 -3.76 -23.90
C ARG A 284 14.36 -2.53 -24.80
N ASP A 285 15.45 -1.89 -25.21
CA ASP A 285 15.42 -0.92 -26.32
C ASP A 285 15.45 -1.66 -27.67
N VAL A 286 14.71 -1.16 -28.67
CA VAL A 286 14.62 -1.78 -30.00
C VAL A 286 15.99 -1.89 -30.67
N ALA A 287 16.84 -0.87 -30.49
CA ALA A 287 18.18 -0.78 -31.02
C ALA A 287 19.26 -1.23 -30.01
N GLN A 288 18.85 -1.86 -28.90
CA GLN A 288 19.72 -2.30 -27.79
C GLN A 288 20.58 -1.18 -27.20
N ARG A 289 20.10 0.05 -27.27
CA ARG A 289 20.72 1.19 -26.58
C ARG A 289 20.36 1.12 -25.10
N GLY A 290 21.16 1.75 -24.26
CA GLY A 290 20.97 1.79 -22.82
C GLY A 290 21.90 2.80 -22.19
N GLY A 291 21.61 3.18 -20.96
CA GLY A 291 22.32 4.19 -20.20
C GLY A 291 21.45 4.74 -19.07
N PRO A 292 22.02 5.53 -18.15
CA PRO A 292 21.35 5.99 -16.93
C PRO A 292 20.08 6.83 -17.16
N ASN A 293 19.83 7.27 -18.40
CA ASN A 293 18.64 8.03 -18.77
C ASN A 293 17.59 7.20 -19.52
N PHE A 294 17.85 5.93 -19.82
CA PHE A 294 16.92 5.00 -20.48
C PHE A 294 15.93 4.41 -19.47
N ALA A 295 15.36 5.28 -18.65
CA ALA A 295 14.38 4.91 -17.65
C ALA A 295 13.06 4.48 -18.31
N TYR A 296 12.34 3.58 -17.67
CA TYR A 296 10.98 3.21 -18.03
C TYR A 296 10.13 3.03 -16.77
N ARG A 297 8.81 3.14 -16.95
CA ARG A 297 7.82 2.74 -15.97
C ARG A 297 6.89 1.72 -16.61
N ALA A 298 6.90 0.50 -16.11
CA ALA A 298 6.02 -0.57 -16.56
C ALA A 298 4.87 -0.76 -15.58
N ARG A 299 3.63 -0.64 -16.02
CA ARG A 299 2.46 -1.07 -15.26
C ARG A 299 2.02 -2.43 -15.76
N VAL A 300 1.94 -3.39 -14.83
CA VAL A 300 1.46 -4.74 -15.12
C VAL A 300 0.10 -4.88 -14.47
N THR A 301 -0.96 -4.88 -15.27
CA THR A 301 -2.32 -5.05 -14.79
C THR A 301 -2.88 -6.37 -15.28
N LEU A 302 -3.47 -7.15 -14.38
CA LEU A 302 -4.26 -8.33 -14.72
C LEU A 302 -5.73 -7.98 -14.59
N THR A 303 -6.38 -7.70 -15.71
CA THR A 303 -7.82 -7.43 -15.72
C THR A 303 -8.60 -8.63 -16.24
N GLY A 304 -9.84 -8.75 -15.77
CA GLY A 304 -10.69 -9.88 -16.09
C GLY A 304 -10.25 -11.15 -15.35
N GLY A 305 -10.82 -11.35 -14.17
CA GLY A 305 -10.83 -12.62 -13.43
C GLY A 305 -11.85 -12.51 -12.30
N ALA A 306 -12.77 -13.44 -12.07
CA ALA A 306 -12.97 -14.71 -12.74
C ALA A 306 -14.13 -14.61 -13.74
N PRO A 307 -13.86 -14.82 -15.03
CA PRO A 307 -14.42 -15.95 -15.68
C PRO A 307 -13.23 -16.86 -15.81
N SER A 308 -13.04 -17.54 -14.70
CA SER A 308 -13.10 -18.95 -14.76
C SER A 308 -12.10 -19.50 -15.79
N SER A 309 -10.92 -19.96 -15.35
CA SER A 309 -9.82 -20.43 -16.21
C SER A 309 -10.32 -20.90 -17.57
N ARG A 310 -9.95 -20.26 -18.70
CA ARG A 310 -10.46 -20.74 -19.99
C ARG A 310 -9.87 -22.11 -20.26
N PHE A 311 -10.74 -23.12 -20.27
CA PHE A 311 -10.36 -24.49 -20.54
C PHE A 311 -10.92 -24.85 -21.91
N ILE A 312 -10.05 -25.04 -22.89
CA ILE A 312 -10.46 -25.66 -24.15
C ILE A 312 -10.43 -27.16 -23.88
N GLU A 313 -11.52 -27.83 -24.18
CA GLU A 313 -11.57 -29.27 -24.02
C GLU A 313 -10.49 -29.96 -24.85
N SER A 314 -10.09 -31.15 -24.40
CA SER A 314 -9.16 -32.00 -25.11
C SER A 314 -9.80 -33.37 -25.31
N GLU A 315 -10.09 -33.69 -26.56
CA GLU A 315 -10.50 -35.04 -26.94
C GLU A 315 -9.34 -36.04 -26.91
N PRO A 316 -9.59 -37.33 -26.60
CA PRO A 316 -10.89 -37.86 -26.20
C PRO A 316 -11.19 -37.59 -24.72
N ASN A 317 -12.36 -37.05 -24.39
CA ASN A 317 -12.85 -36.90 -23.01
C ASN A 317 -14.21 -37.59 -22.79
N ASN A 318 -14.52 -38.57 -23.64
CA ASN A 318 -15.80 -39.23 -23.82
C ASN A 318 -16.30 -40.12 -22.66
N SER A 319 -15.60 -40.14 -21.52
CA SER A 319 -15.93 -40.95 -20.35
C SER A 319 -15.32 -40.38 -19.07
N ILE A 320 -15.84 -40.77 -17.89
CA ILE A 320 -15.28 -40.38 -16.58
C ILE A 320 -13.78 -40.68 -16.46
N ALA A 321 -13.30 -41.79 -17.06
CA ALA A 321 -11.89 -42.16 -17.05
C ALA A 321 -11.01 -41.25 -17.91
N GLN A 322 -11.61 -40.62 -18.92
CA GLN A 322 -10.96 -39.69 -19.85
C GLN A 322 -11.28 -38.22 -19.52
N ALA A 323 -12.01 -37.98 -18.43
CA ALA A 323 -12.53 -36.67 -18.10
C ALA A 323 -11.41 -35.63 -18.00
N ASN A 324 -11.63 -34.52 -18.69
CA ASN A 324 -10.78 -33.35 -18.63
C ASN A 324 -10.80 -32.77 -17.20
N SER A 325 -9.64 -32.67 -16.56
CA SER A 325 -9.55 -32.14 -15.19
C SER A 325 -9.55 -30.61 -15.20
N ILE A 326 -10.45 -30.02 -14.45
CA ILE A 326 -10.68 -28.57 -14.38
C ILE A 326 -10.66 -28.10 -12.92
N THR A 327 -10.33 -26.83 -12.71
CA THR A 327 -10.48 -26.15 -11.41
C THR A 327 -11.74 -25.30 -11.46
N PRO A 328 -12.73 -25.49 -10.56
CA PRO A 328 -13.99 -24.72 -10.57
C PRO A 328 -13.79 -23.22 -10.48
N ASN A 329 -14.79 -22.47 -10.91
CA ASN A 329 -14.57 -21.16 -11.51
C ASN A 329 -13.64 -21.41 -12.73
N VAL A 330 -14.18 -22.13 -13.74
CA VAL A 330 -13.65 -22.33 -15.13
C VAL A 330 -14.72 -22.01 -16.22
N THR A 331 -14.33 -21.39 -17.34
CA THR A 331 -15.15 -21.31 -18.56
C THR A 331 -14.59 -22.31 -19.54
N ILE A 332 -15.40 -23.28 -19.94
CA ILE A 332 -15.01 -24.34 -20.85
C ILE A 332 -15.50 -24.00 -22.23
N ARG A 333 -14.65 -24.20 -23.24
CA ARG A 333 -15.06 -24.20 -24.65
C ARG A 333 -14.92 -25.60 -25.20
N GLY A 334 -16.00 -26.10 -25.78
CA GLY A 334 -16.05 -27.43 -26.37
C GLY A 334 -16.94 -27.51 -27.61
N ALA A 335 -16.94 -28.67 -28.23
CA ALA A 335 -17.59 -29.04 -29.46
C ALA A 335 -17.96 -30.52 -29.41
N LEU A 336 -19.25 -30.79 -29.54
CA LEU A 336 -19.77 -32.14 -29.61
C LEU A 336 -19.58 -32.65 -31.05
N ASP A 337 -18.43 -33.23 -31.36
CA ASP A 337 -18.04 -33.71 -32.69
C ASP A 337 -17.13 -34.96 -32.55
N PRO A 338 -17.59 -36.17 -32.93
CA PRO A 338 -18.66 -36.45 -33.91
C PRO A 338 -20.07 -36.61 -33.33
N SER A 339 -21.04 -37.05 -34.15
CA SER A 339 -22.39 -37.35 -33.63
C SER A 339 -22.33 -38.40 -32.53
N GLY A 340 -22.95 -38.10 -31.39
CA GLY A 340 -22.95 -38.96 -30.21
C GLY A 340 -21.81 -38.69 -29.23
N ASP A 341 -21.04 -37.62 -29.44
CA ASP A 341 -19.99 -37.14 -28.53
C ASP A 341 -20.55 -36.68 -27.17
N VAL A 342 -19.77 -36.91 -26.11
CA VAL A 342 -20.13 -36.59 -24.73
C VAL A 342 -18.90 -36.16 -23.95
N ASP A 343 -18.85 -34.89 -23.55
CA ASP A 343 -17.62 -34.36 -22.97
C ASP A 343 -17.66 -34.43 -21.45
N PHE A 344 -16.74 -35.18 -20.84
CA PHE A 344 -16.63 -35.28 -19.38
C PHE A 344 -15.56 -34.35 -18.81
N PHE A 345 -15.90 -33.71 -17.70
CA PHE A 345 -15.02 -32.86 -16.91
C PHE A 345 -14.98 -33.30 -15.44
N ALA A 346 -13.83 -33.19 -14.79
CA ALA A 346 -13.60 -33.61 -13.41
C ALA A 346 -13.09 -32.45 -12.54
N PHE A 347 -13.61 -32.33 -11.32
CA PHE A 347 -13.23 -31.26 -10.39
C PHE A 347 -13.34 -31.70 -8.92
N GLN A 348 -12.80 -30.89 -8.01
CA GLN A 348 -12.93 -31.09 -6.55
C GLN A 348 -14.00 -30.16 -6.00
N ALA A 349 -14.79 -30.64 -5.05
CA ALA A 349 -15.73 -29.82 -4.28
C ALA A 349 -15.81 -30.28 -2.83
N ASN A 350 -16.05 -29.33 -1.92
CA ASN A 350 -16.25 -29.56 -0.50
C ASN A 350 -17.74 -29.65 -0.16
N ALA A 351 -18.07 -30.32 0.94
CA ALA A 351 -19.41 -30.33 1.49
C ALA A 351 -19.89 -28.89 1.80
N GLY A 352 -21.15 -28.60 1.49
CA GLY A 352 -21.78 -27.29 1.64
C GLY A 352 -21.49 -26.29 0.52
N GLN A 353 -20.58 -26.59 -0.41
CA GLN A 353 -20.37 -25.72 -1.57
C GLN A 353 -21.51 -25.85 -2.58
N ARG A 354 -21.87 -24.75 -3.24
CA ARG A 354 -22.88 -24.70 -4.29
C ARG A 354 -22.23 -24.56 -5.66
N LEU A 355 -22.41 -25.58 -6.49
CA LEU A 355 -22.08 -25.63 -7.90
C LEU A 355 -23.15 -24.92 -8.72
N ARG A 356 -22.71 -24.20 -9.76
CA ARG A 356 -23.53 -23.76 -10.88
C ARG A 356 -22.78 -24.00 -12.19
N ILE A 357 -23.41 -24.69 -13.15
CA ILE A 357 -22.91 -24.90 -14.51
C ILE A 357 -23.91 -24.26 -15.47
N ASP A 358 -23.54 -23.15 -16.11
CA ASP A 358 -24.36 -22.42 -17.08
C ASP A 358 -23.77 -22.65 -18.50
N VAL A 359 -24.44 -23.45 -19.33
CA VAL A 359 -23.97 -23.83 -20.68
C VAL A 359 -24.63 -22.94 -21.73
N ALA A 360 -23.82 -22.35 -22.61
CA ALA A 360 -24.25 -21.47 -23.69
C ALA A 360 -23.92 -22.10 -25.06
N ALA A 361 -24.94 -22.54 -25.79
CA ALA A 361 -24.85 -22.99 -27.17
C ALA A 361 -25.67 -22.09 -28.10
N LYS A 362 -26.95 -21.85 -27.78
CA LYS A 362 -27.84 -20.93 -28.52
C LYS A 362 -27.50 -19.46 -28.29
N ARG A 363 -26.89 -19.13 -27.15
CA ARG A 363 -26.41 -17.77 -26.83
C ARG A 363 -25.06 -17.41 -27.47
N LEU A 364 -24.42 -18.34 -28.18
CA LEU A 364 -23.21 -18.03 -28.95
C LEU A 364 -23.53 -17.18 -30.19
N THR A 365 -22.52 -16.51 -30.72
CA THR A 365 -22.60 -15.76 -31.97
C THR A 365 -21.50 -16.26 -32.92
N PRO A 366 -21.81 -17.03 -33.97
CA PRO A 366 -23.16 -17.51 -34.35
C PRO A 366 -23.73 -18.56 -33.37
N PRO A 367 -25.07 -18.72 -33.28
CA PRO A 367 -25.69 -19.74 -32.44
C PRO A 367 -25.30 -21.16 -32.87
N SER A 368 -25.01 -22.03 -31.91
CA SER A 368 -24.72 -23.44 -32.18
C SER A 368 -25.98 -24.25 -32.50
N ALA A 369 -25.81 -25.32 -33.27
CA ALA A 369 -26.82 -26.34 -33.50
C ALA A 369 -27.13 -27.18 -32.25
N ALA A 370 -26.24 -27.24 -31.26
CA ALA A 370 -26.38 -28.08 -30.06
C ALA A 370 -27.59 -27.68 -29.20
N ASP A 371 -28.32 -28.70 -28.76
CA ASP A 371 -29.37 -28.64 -27.74
C ASP A 371 -28.79 -29.31 -26.50
N THR A 372 -28.23 -28.53 -25.58
CA THR A 372 -27.30 -29.09 -24.60
C THR A 372 -28.02 -29.83 -23.49
N VAL A 373 -27.35 -30.80 -22.87
CA VAL A 373 -27.74 -31.42 -21.59
C VAL A 373 -26.51 -31.53 -20.71
N VAL A 374 -26.61 -31.05 -19.47
CA VAL A 374 -25.55 -31.20 -18.46
C VAL A 374 -25.96 -32.18 -17.37
N ALA A 375 -25.08 -33.12 -17.02
CA ALA A 375 -25.30 -34.10 -15.95
C ALA A 375 -24.13 -34.13 -14.96
N LEU A 376 -24.40 -34.22 -13.66
CA LEU A 376 -23.42 -34.28 -12.58
C LEU A 376 -23.34 -35.70 -12.00
N PHE A 377 -22.14 -36.17 -11.65
CA PHE A 377 -21.84 -37.50 -11.13
C PHE A 377 -20.93 -37.44 -9.90
N ASP A 378 -21.08 -38.41 -8.99
CA ASP A 378 -20.12 -38.62 -7.89
C ASP A 378 -18.88 -39.42 -8.34
N SER A 379 -17.93 -39.62 -7.41
CA SER A 379 -16.67 -40.33 -7.67
C SER A 379 -16.83 -41.79 -8.09
N SER A 380 -18.00 -42.41 -7.84
CA SER A 380 -18.33 -43.77 -8.29
C SER A 380 -18.95 -43.82 -9.69
N GLY A 381 -19.22 -42.66 -10.29
CA GLY A 381 -19.91 -42.53 -11.57
C GLY A 381 -21.43 -42.58 -11.46
N ARG A 382 -22.00 -42.49 -10.25
CA ARG A 382 -23.46 -42.41 -10.07
C ARG A 382 -23.93 -40.99 -10.36
N LYS A 383 -24.92 -40.85 -11.25
CA LYS A 383 -25.54 -39.56 -11.61
C LYS A 383 -26.28 -38.97 -10.40
N LEU A 384 -25.97 -37.72 -10.07
CA LEU A 384 -26.53 -36.95 -8.96
C LEU A 384 -27.63 -35.99 -9.41
N ALA A 385 -27.44 -35.34 -10.57
CA ALA A 385 -28.37 -34.37 -11.14
C ALA A 385 -28.19 -34.28 -12.66
N GLU A 386 -29.20 -33.81 -13.37
CA GLU A 386 -29.16 -33.51 -14.81
C GLU A 386 -30.14 -32.37 -15.10
N ASN A 387 -29.79 -31.51 -16.05
CA ASN A 387 -30.73 -30.54 -16.62
C ASN A 387 -30.44 -30.32 -18.12
N ASP A 388 -31.48 -30.32 -18.94
CA ASP A 388 -31.43 -30.05 -20.38
C ASP A 388 -31.70 -28.57 -20.68
N ASP A 389 -32.72 -27.97 -20.08
CA ASP A 389 -33.12 -26.59 -20.38
C ASP A 389 -32.96 -25.63 -19.20
N ARG A 390 -32.39 -24.45 -19.46
CA ARG A 390 -32.22 -23.33 -18.50
C ARG A 390 -33.56 -22.70 -18.11
N ALA A 391 -34.52 -22.70 -19.04
CA ALA A 391 -35.89 -22.24 -18.84
C ALA A 391 -36.79 -22.83 -19.94
N PRO A 392 -38.12 -22.93 -19.72
CA PRO A 392 -39.04 -23.45 -20.73
C PRO A 392 -38.90 -22.74 -22.09
N GLY A 393 -38.64 -23.51 -23.14
CA GLY A 393 -38.47 -23.01 -24.51
C GLY A 393 -37.07 -22.49 -24.86
N GLN A 394 -36.09 -22.64 -23.96
CA GLN A 394 -34.66 -22.45 -24.24
C GLN A 394 -33.99 -23.81 -24.40
N LEU A 395 -32.92 -23.90 -25.20
CA LEU A 395 -32.19 -25.15 -25.52
C LEU A 395 -30.74 -25.14 -24.97
N ASP A 396 -30.47 -24.20 -24.05
CA ASP A 396 -29.22 -24.07 -23.32
C ASP A 396 -29.43 -24.64 -21.91
N SER A 397 -28.49 -25.38 -21.35
CA SER A 397 -28.65 -25.98 -20.01
C SER A 397 -28.12 -25.10 -18.87
N LEU A 398 -28.73 -25.22 -17.69
CA LEU A 398 -28.24 -24.63 -16.44
C LEU A 398 -28.44 -25.61 -15.27
N LEU A 399 -27.37 -26.05 -14.63
CA LEU A 399 -27.46 -26.96 -13.48
C LEU A 399 -26.89 -26.30 -12.23
N GLU A 400 -27.65 -26.32 -11.14
CA GLU A 400 -27.21 -25.87 -9.82
C GLU A 400 -27.31 -27.04 -8.83
N PHE A 401 -26.30 -27.19 -7.97
CA PHE A 401 -26.23 -28.32 -7.03
C PHE A 401 -25.46 -27.96 -5.77
N THR A 402 -25.91 -28.41 -4.60
CA THR A 402 -25.19 -28.22 -3.33
C THR A 402 -24.59 -29.56 -2.88
N PHE A 403 -23.28 -29.60 -2.67
CA PHE A 403 -22.59 -30.82 -2.27
C PHE A 403 -22.84 -31.15 -0.80
N THR A 404 -23.10 -32.42 -0.51
CA THR A 404 -23.27 -32.92 0.87
C THR A 404 -22.03 -33.64 1.40
N ALA A 405 -21.03 -33.87 0.55
CA ALA A 405 -19.77 -34.51 0.90
C ALA A 405 -18.61 -33.83 0.18
N THR A 406 -17.42 -33.85 0.78
CA THR A 406 -16.18 -33.40 0.14
C THR A 406 -15.59 -34.51 -0.72
N GLY A 407 -15.20 -34.20 -1.95
CA GLY A 407 -14.54 -35.17 -2.81
C GLY A 407 -14.45 -34.73 -4.27
N ARG A 408 -14.02 -35.69 -5.10
CA ARG A 408 -13.92 -35.52 -6.55
C ARG A 408 -15.27 -35.81 -7.21
N TYR A 409 -15.70 -34.90 -8.07
CA TYR A 409 -16.94 -34.98 -8.83
C TYR A 409 -16.66 -34.85 -10.33
N PHE A 410 -17.65 -35.27 -11.13
CA PHE A 410 -17.59 -35.20 -12.58
C PHE A 410 -18.87 -34.60 -13.13
N PHE A 411 -18.81 -33.88 -14.24
CA PHE A 411 -20.01 -33.60 -15.03
C PHE A 411 -19.77 -33.90 -16.50
N SER A 412 -20.85 -34.11 -17.24
CA SER A 412 -20.83 -34.29 -18.69
C SER A 412 -21.66 -33.24 -19.41
N ILE A 413 -21.28 -32.88 -20.63
CA ILE A 413 -22.09 -32.09 -21.57
C ILE A 413 -22.32 -32.94 -22.83
N ARG A 414 -23.56 -32.97 -23.33
CA ARG A 414 -23.93 -33.66 -24.58
C ARG A 414 -25.09 -32.97 -25.28
N ASP A 415 -25.40 -33.40 -26.49
CA ASP A 415 -26.63 -33.00 -27.20
C ASP A 415 -27.83 -33.86 -26.74
N PHE A 416 -29.02 -33.24 -26.61
CA PHE A 416 -30.25 -33.90 -26.22
C PHE A 416 -30.64 -35.03 -27.19
N GLY A 417 -30.43 -34.80 -28.49
CA GLY A 417 -30.71 -35.76 -29.56
C GLY A 417 -29.54 -36.65 -29.94
N ASN A 418 -28.42 -36.63 -29.19
CA ASN A 418 -27.16 -37.30 -29.52
C ASN A 418 -26.62 -36.94 -30.91
N LYS A 419 -26.90 -35.72 -31.37
CA LYS A 419 -26.31 -35.17 -32.60
C LYS A 419 -24.94 -34.57 -32.29
N GLY A 420 -24.19 -34.26 -33.34
CA GLY A 420 -22.86 -33.66 -33.23
C GLY A 420 -22.31 -33.32 -34.61
N GLY A 421 -21.16 -32.66 -34.62
CA GLY A 421 -20.49 -32.16 -35.81
C GLY A 421 -19.95 -30.74 -35.59
N ARG A 422 -19.16 -30.25 -36.54
CA ARG A 422 -18.49 -28.94 -36.52
C ARG A 422 -19.29 -27.70 -36.07
N ASP A 423 -20.62 -27.75 -36.10
CA ASP A 423 -21.51 -26.63 -35.73
C ASP A 423 -22.12 -26.80 -34.31
N PHE A 424 -21.76 -27.86 -33.57
CA PHE A 424 -22.26 -28.22 -32.23
C PHE A 424 -21.31 -27.77 -31.12
N THR A 425 -20.92 -26.50 -31.13
CA THR A 425 -20.03 -25.88 -30.13
C THR A 425 -20.76 -25.34 -28.90
N TYR A 426 -20.12 -25.30 -27.74
CA TYR A 426 -20.66 -24.66 -26.53
C TYR A 426 -19.60 -23.90 -25.74
N GLU A 427 -20.05 -22.98 -24.89
CA GLU A 427 -19.27 -22.36 -23.82
C GLU A 427 -19.95 -22.61 -22.46
N ALA A 428 -19.29 -23.26 -21.51
CA ALA A 428 -19.86 -23.60 -20.20
C ALA A 428 -19.15 -22.86 -19.06
N SER A 429 -19.90 -22.08 -18.27
CA SER A 429 -19.38 -21.42 -17.07
C SER A 429 -19.65 -22.28 -15.84
N VAL A 430 -18.60 -22.76 -15.19
CA VAL A 430 -18.67 -23.61 -14.00
C VAL A 430 -18.20 -22.80 -12.79
N THR A 431 -19.11 -22.48 -11.87
CA THR A 431 -18.81 -21.73 -10.64
C THR A 431 -19.09 -22.57 -9.41
N LEU A 432 -18.25 -22.39 -8.39
CA LEU A 432 -18.38 -23.05 -7.10
C LEU A 432 -18.30 -21.97 -6.01
N THR A 433 -19.39 -21.79 -5.27
CA THR A 433 -19.55 -20.68 -4.31
C THR A 433 -20.06 -21.18 -2.96
N GLY A 434 -19.67 -20.50 -1.89
CA GLY A 434 -19.99 -20.90 -0.51
C GLY A 434 -19.33 -22.22 -0.10
N GLY A 435 -19.44 -22.56 1.17
CA GLY A 435 -18.99 -23.79 1.82
C GLY A 435 -19.44 -23.77 3.27
N ALA A 436 -19.71 -24.93 3.88
CA ALA A 436 -19.77 -24.97 5.33
C ALA A 436 -18.35 -24.64 5.85
N PRO A 437 -18.20 -23.81 6.90
CA PRO A 437 -16.89 -23.56 7.50
C PRO A 437 -16.20 -24.89 7.80
N ALA A 438 -14.88 -24.96 7.63
CA ALA A 438 -14.14 -26.19 7.90
C ALA A 438 -14.49 -26.68 9.32
N ARG A 439 -14.94 -27.93 9.47
CA ARG A 439 -15.26 -28.49 10.79
C ARG A 439 -13.98 -29.01 11.44
N VAL A 440 -13.64 -28.48 12.60
CA VAL A 440 -12.49 -28.90 13.41
C VAL A 440 -13.02 -29.39 14.75
N ASN A 441 -12.68 -30.62 15.13
CA ASN A 441 -12.95 -31.07 16.49
C ASN A 441 -11.87 -30.53 17.42
N GLU A 442 -12.27 -30.16 18.63
CA GLU A 442 -11.32 -29.86 19.69
C GLU A 442 -10.37 -31.04 19.94
N SER A 443 -9.19 -30.74 20.45
CA SER A 443 -8.18 -31.71 20.85
C SER A 443 -7.58 -31.33 22.20
N GLU A 444 -7.90 -32.10 23.23
CA GLU A 444 -7.31 -31.95 24.55
C GLU A 444 -5.86 -32.49 24.64
N PRO A 445 -4.97 -31.89 25.47
CA PRO A 445 -5.23 -30.72 26.30
C PRO A 445 -5.06 -29.39 25.53
N ASN A 446 -6.04 -28.50 25.57
CA ASN A 446 -5.94 -27.12 25.03
C ASN A 446 -6.24 -26.04 26.08
N ASN A 447 -6.11 -26.40 27.36
CA ASN A 447 -6.60 -25.69 28.53
C ASN A 447 -5.88 -24.38 28.91
N THR A 448 -4.83 -23.99 28.19
CA THR A 448 -4.02 -22.80 28.48
C THR A 448 -3.59 -22.10 27.19
N LEU A 449 -3.23 -20.82 27.24
CA LEU A 449 -2.69 -20.09 26.08
C LEU A 449 -1.46 -20.81 25.45
N ALA A 450 -0.64 -21.46 26.26
CA ALA A 450 0.54 -22.21 25.79
C ALA A 450 0.17 -23.56 25.14
N GLN A 451 -1.01 -24.11 25.45
CA GLN A 451 -1.53 -25.37 24.89
C GLN A 451 -2.58 -25.12 23.81
N ALA A 452 -2.83 -23.86 23.44
CA ALA A 452 -3.94 -23.49 22.58
C ALA A 452 -3.90 -24.23 21.24
N GLN A 453 -5.01 -24.84 20.86
CA GLN A 453 -5.14 -25.52 19.59
C GLN A 453 -5.13 -24.50 18.45
N ALA A 454 -4.18 -24.63 17.53
CA ALA A 454 -4.08 -23.73 16.38
C ALA A 454 -5.24 -23.99 15.40
N ILE A 455 -5.94 -22.93 15.01
CA ILE A 455 -7.03 -22.95 14.02
C ILE A 455 -6.78 -21.90 12.95
N THR A 456 -7.37 -22.10 11.77
CA THR A 456 -7.45 -21.08 10.73
C THR A 456 -8.88 -20.53 10.72
N PRO A 457 -9.11 -19.22 10.92
CA PRO A 457 -10.45 -18.62 10.92
C PRO A 457 -11.22 -18.86 9.61
N ASP A 458 -12.55 -18.74 9.69
CA ASP A 458 -13.54 -19.34 8.78
C ASP A 458 -13.72 -20.85 9.03
N VAL A 459 -13.86 -21.20 10.32
CA VAL A 459 -13.88 -22.57 10.84
C VAL A 459 -15.02 -22.73 11.84
N LEU A 460 -15.67 -23.90 11.83
CA LEU A 460 -16.61 -24.33 12.86
C LEU A 460 -15.90 -25.31 13.78
N VAL A 461 -15.61 -24.88 15.00
CA VAL A 461 -15.02 -25.71 16.04
C VAL A 461 -16.12 -26.48 16.75
N VAL A 462 -16.02 -27.79 16.83
CA VAL A 462 -16.92 -28.65 17.61
C VAL A 462 -16.19 -29.06 18.87
N GLY A 463 -16.71 -28.65 20.02
CA GLY A 463 -16.07 -28.89 21.31
C GLY A 463 -17.02 -29.28 22.44
N ARG A 464 -16.43 -29.49 23.61
CA ARG A 464 -17.05 -29.98 24.83
C ARG A 464 -16.20 -29.61 26.03
N LEU A 465 -16.84 -28.91 26.97
CA LEU A 465 -16.26 -28.55 28.25
C LEU A 465 -16.40 -29.72 29.24
N ASP A 466 -15.41 -30.62 29.29
CA ASP A 466 -15.37 -31.83 30.12
C ASP A 466 -13.92 -32.14 30.55
N PRO A 467 -13.56 -32.01 31.84
CA PRO A 467 -14.45 -32.12 33.01
C PRO A 467 -15.04 -30.81 33.54
N ALA A 468 -15.63 -30.84 34.74
CA ALA A 468 -16.09 -29.63 35.43
C ALA A 468 -14.95 -28.63 35.63
N GLY A 469 -15.13 -27.40 35.13
CA GLY A 469 -14.11 -26.34 35.17
C GLY A 469 -13.15 -26.33 33.97
N ASP A 470 -13.43 -27.15 32.95
CA ASP A 470 -12.69 -27.19 31.69
C ASP A 470 -12.77 -25.89 30.89
N VAL A 471 -11.73 -25.63 30.12
CA VAL A 471 -11.53 -24.40 29.37
C VAL A 471 -10.87 -24.76 28.06
N ASP A 472 -11.41 -24.29 26.94
CA ASP A 472 -10.81 -24.56 25.64
C ASP A 472 -10.17 -23.31 25.07
N VAL A 473 -8.91 -23.41 24.66
CA VAL A 473 -8.18 -22.28 24.07
C VAL A 473 -7.78 -22.59 22.64
N PHE A 474 -8.14 -21.67 21.74
CA PHE A 474 -7.80 -21.73 20.32
C PHE A 474 -6.91 -20.54 19.94
N SER A 475 -5.90 -20.77 19.11
CA SER A 475 -5.00 -19.72 18.61
C SER A 475 -5.12 -19.53 17.10
N PHE A 476 -5.03 -18.29 16.64
CA PHE A 476 -5.08 -17.92 15.23
C PHE A 476 -4.27 -16.66 14.95
N ARG A 477 -4.01 -16.38 13.67
CA ARG A 477 -3.40 -15.12 13.22
C ARG A 477 -4.45 -14.19 12.65
N ALA A 478 -4.33 -12.91 12.94
CA ALA A 478 -5.20 -11.87 12.41
C ALA A 478 -4.40 -10.62 12.02
N ASN A 479 -4.92 -9.83 11.09
CA ASN A 479 -4.36 -8.57 10.62
C ASN A 479 -5.13 -7.38 11.19
N ALA A 480 -4.44 -6.26 11.41
CA ALA A 480 -5.06 -5.01 11.84
C ALA A 480 -6.22 -4.61 10.91
N GLY A 481 -7.33 -4.16 11.48
CA GLY A 481 -8.55 -3.78 10.76
C GLY A 481 -9.44 -4.94 10.31
N GLN A 482 -9.04 -6.20 10.54
CA GLN A 482 -9.96 -7.33 10.35
C GLN A 482 -10.97 -7.37 11.51
N ARG A 483 -12.20 -7.78 11.21
CA ARG A 483 -13.22 -8.04 12.24
C ARG A 483 -13.27 -9.53 12.55
N LEU A 484 -13.00 -9.87 13.80
CA LEU A 484 -13.24 -11.18 14.39
C LEU A 484 -14.71 -11.30 14.76
N THR A 485 -15.33 -12.43 14.42
CA THR A 485 -16.61 -12.87 14.98
C THR A 485 -16.44 -14.28 15.54
N VAL A 486 -16.87 -14.49 16.78
CA VAL A 486 -17.01 -15.79 17.42
C VAL A 486 -18.48 -15.97 17.76
N ASP A 487 -19.14 -16.88 17.07
CA ASP A 487 -20.56 -17.19 17.25
C ASP A 487 -20.67 -18.62 17.79
N ILE A 488 -21.11 -18.75 19.04
CA ILE A 488 -21.28 -20.05 19.68
C ILE A 488 -22.74 -20.51 19.54
N ASN A 489 -22.90 -21.78 19.21
CA ASN A 489 -24.17 -22.48 19.30
C ASN A 489 -24.05 -23.69 20.24
N ALA A 490 -24.64 -23.58 21.42
CA ALA A 490 -24.75 -24.68 22.38
C ALA A 490 -26.23 -25.05 22.65
N ARG A 491 -27.11 -24.06 22.79
CA ARG A 491 -28.52 -24.27 23.17
C ARG A 491 -29.36 -24.91 22.08
N SER A 492 -29.08 -24.60 20.81
CA SER A 492 -29.87 -25.14 19.68
C SER A 492 -29.33 -26.46 19.12
N LEU A 493 -28.29 -27.02 19.73
CA LEU A 493 -27.79 -28.36 19.41
C LEU A 493 -28.83 -29.45 19.70
N MET A 494 -28.67 -30.60 19.08
CA MET A 494 -29.52 -31.78 19.29
C MET A 494 -28.65 -32.99 19.67
N PRO A 495 -28.68 -33.45 20.95
CA PRO A 495 -29.44 -32.90 22.07
C PRO A 495 -28.94 -31.50 22.53
N PRO A 496 -29.79 -30.68 23.16
CA PRO A 496 -29.38 -29.36 23.66
C PRO A 496 -28.26 -29.47 24.68
N SER A 497 -27.29 -28.57 24.59
CA SER A 497 -26.20 -28.46 25.55
C SER A 497 -26.67 -27.83 26.87
N GLU A 498 -26.05 -28.25 27.98
CA GLU A 498 -26.18 -27.57 29.28
C GLU A 498 -25.23 -26.38 29.43
N ALA A 499 -24.33 -26.15 28.45
CA ALA A 499 -23.37 -25.07 28.50
C ALA A 499 -24.06 -23.69 28.54
N ASP A 500 -23.45 -22.83 29.33
CA ASP A 500 -23.70 -21.40 29.49
C ASP A 500 -22.35 -20.77 29.19
N THR A 501 -22.10 -20.48 27.91
CA THR A 501 -20.73 -20.28 27.44
C THR A 501 -20.22 -18.90 27.82
N VAL A 502 -18.90 -18.74 27.89
CA VAL A 502 -18.23 -17.44 27.95
C VAL A 502 -17.06 -17.46 26.99
N VAL A 503 -17.02 -16.50 26.07
CA VAL A 503 -15.94 -16.29 25.10
C VAL A 503 -15.08 -15.13 25.54
N THR A 504 -13.78 -15.37 25.69
CA THR A 504 -12.78 -14.34 25.98
C THR A 504 -11.74 -14.26 24.85
N LEU A 505 -11.44 -13.05 24.35
CA LEU A 505 -10.34 -12.81 23.40
C LEU A 505 -9.09 -12.30 24.14
N PHE A 506 -7.93 -12.84 23.80
CA PHE A 506 -6.62 -12.40 24.28
C PHE A 506 -5.69 -12.00 23.13
N ASP A 507 -4.80 -11.05 23.39
CA ASP A 507 -3.69 -10.70 22.51
C ASP A 507 -2.51 -11.69 22.62
N SER A 508 -1.45 -11.46 21.84
CA SER A 508 -0.24 -12.31 21.84
C SER A 508 0.52 -12.33 23.17
N ASN A 509 0.28 -11.36 24.06
CA ASN A 509 0.91 -11.27 25.38
C ASN A 509 0.03 -11.89 26.48
N GLY A 510 -1.14 -12.42 26.12
CA GLY A 510 -2.12 -12.95 27.07
C GLY A 510 -2.96 -11.87 27.77
N GLN A 511 -2.95 -10.63 27.28
CA GLN A 511 -3.84 -9.57 27.76
C GLN A 511 -5.25 -9.81 27.22
N GLN A 512 -6.26 -9.82 28.11
CA GLN A 512 -7.67 -9.89 27.72
C GLN A 512 -8.08 -8.59 27.00
N LEU A 513 -8.69 -8.75 25.83
CA LEU A 513 -9.14 -7.64 24.97
C LEU A 513 -10.66 -7.47 24.98
N ALA A 514 -11.41 -8.57 25.02
CA ALA A 514 -12.86 -8.56 25.06
C ALA A 514 -13.41 -9.86 25.67
N GLU A 515 -14.62 -9.82 26.23
CA GLU A 515 -15.35 -10.98 26.73
C GLU A 515 -16.85 -10.81 26.49
N ASN A 516 -17.55 -11.91 26.22
CA ASN A 516 -19.00 -11.97 26.18
C ASN A 516 -19.46 -13.33 26.75
N ASP A 517 -20.44 -13.29 27.64
CA ASP A 517 -21.11 -14.46 28.23
C ASP A 517 -22.38 -14.80 27.45
N ASP A 518 -23.31 -13.86 27.31
CA ASP A 518 -24.62 -14.10 26.68
C ASP A 518 -24.88 -13.18 25.49
N ALA A 519 -25.65 -13.67 24.52
CA ALA A 519 -26.11 -12.88 23.38
C ALA A 519 -27.55 -13.21 22.97
N GLY A 520 -28.29 -12.17 22.51
CA GLY A 520 -29.61 -12.32 21.90
C GLY A 520 -30.70 -12.91 22.81
N GLY A 521 -30.51 -12.93 24.14
CA GLY A 521 -31.40 -13.58 25.10
C GLY A 521 -31.23 -15.10 25.20
N SER A 522 -30.16 -15.65 24.62
CA SER A 522 -29.67 -17.02 24.82
C SER A 522 -28.51 -17.03 25.83
N LEU A 523 -28.19 -18.23 26.34
CA LEU A 523 -26.96 -18.50 27.11
C LEU A 523 -25.77 -18.88 26.21
N ASP A 524 -25.90 -18.55 24.92
CA ASP A 524 -24.87 -18.73 23.91
C ASP A 524 -24.11 -17.40 23.76
N SER A 525 -22.78 -17.46 23.76
CA SER A 525 -21.95 -16.26 23.62
C SER A 525 -21.78 -15.85 22.16
N PHE A 526 -21.75 -14.54 21.91
CA PHE A 526 -21.42 -13.96 20.62
C PHE A 526 -20.46 -12.79 20.79
N LEU A 527 -19.25 -12.91 20.25
CA LEU A 527 -18.23 -11.89 20.33
C LEU A 527 -17.90 -11.33 18.96
N THR A 528 -17.90 -10.00 18.81
CA THR A 528 -17.28 -9.33 17.66
C THR A 528 -16.20 -8.36 18.14
N PHE A 529 -15.08 -8.32 17.43
CA PHE A 529 -13.94 -7.49 17.81
C PHE A 529 -13.14 -7.03 16.59
N GLU A 530 -12.75 -5.76 16.54
CA GLU A 530 -11.86 -5.25 15.51
C GLU A 530 -10.41 -5.43 15.94
N ILE A 531 -9.61 -6.08 15.11
CA ILE A 531 -8.23 -6.42 15.40
C ILE A 531 -7.37 -5.14 15.34
N PRO A 532 -6.79 -4.68 16.45
CA PRO A 532 -6.08 -3.39 16.49
C PRO A 532 -4.68 -3.46 15.89
N ARG A 533 -4.06 -4.65 15.88
CA ARG A 533 -2.69 -4.89 15.42
C ARG A 533 -2.60 -6.25 14.77
N SER A 534 -1.84 -6.36 13.69
CA SER A 534 -1.59 -7.68 13.09
C SER A 534 -0.75 -8.53 14.05
N GLY A 535 -1.14 -9.78 14.27
CA GLY A 535 -0.48 -10.65 15.24
C GLY A 535 -1.20 -11.97 15.52
N GLN A 536 -0.72 -12.68 16.53
CA GLN A 536 -1.36 -13.88 17.06
C GLN A 536 -2.37 -13.50 18.14
N TYR A 537 -3.53 -14.16 18.12
CA TYR A 537 -4.63 -13.97 19.05
C TYR A 537 -5.12 -15.31 19.58
N PHE A 538 -5.80 -15.28 20.72
CA PHE A 538 -6.36 -16.47 21.35
C PHE A 538 -7.82 -16.25 21.73
N VAL A 539 -8.67 -17.21 21.41
CA VAL A 539 -10.04 -17.28 21.92
C VAL A 539 -10.09 -18.37 22.97
N ARG A 540 -10.63 -18.03 24.13
CA ARG A 540 -10.93 -18.97 25.21
C ARG A 540 -12.43 -19.15 25.30
N ILE A 541 -12.89 -20.39 25.36
CA ILE A 541 -14.27 -20.78 25.59
C ILE A 541 -14.33 -21.51 26.93
N ARG A 542 -15.25 -21.12 27.79
CA ARG A 542 -15.49 -21.79 29.09
C ARG A 542 -16.97 -21.79 29.42
N ASN A 543 -17.35 -22.53 30.45
CA ASN A 543 -18.68 -22.41 31.04
C ASN A 543 -18.69 -21.24 32.05
N PHE A 544 -19.81 -20.54 32.17
CA PHE A 544 -19.99 -19.44 33.12
C PHE A 544 -19.86 -19.96 34.56
N SER A 545 -20.47 -21.11 34.84
CA SER A 545 -20.32 -21.85 36.09
C SER A 545 -19.21 -22.90 35.99
N PRO A 546 -18.62 -23.37 37.10
CA PRO A 546 -17.56 -24.40 37.06
C PRO A 546 -18.09 -25.81 36.72
N LYS A 547 -19.29 -25.94 36.16
CA LYS A 547 -19.86 -27.20 35.69
C LYS A 547 -19.29 -27.56 34.31
N GLY A 548 -19.30 -28.84 34.00
CA GLY A 548 -18.82 -29.42 32.74
C GLY A 548 -19.19 -30.90 32.71
N GLY A 549 -18.92 -31.57 31.60
CA GLY A 549 -19.21 -32.98 31.40
C GLY A 549 -19.76 -33.28 30.01
N SER A 550 -20.15 -34.53 29.79
CA SER A 550 -20.57 -35.03 28.46
C SER A 550 -21.73 -34.29 27.79
N SER A 551 -22.52 -33.51 28.54
CA SER A 551 -23.65 -32.68 28.06
C SER A 551 -23.30 -31.21 27.77
N TYR A 552 -22.05 -30.78 27.99
CA TYR A 552 -21.59 -29.39 27.82
C TYR A 552 -20.87 -29.19 26.48
N THR A 553 -21.52 -29.59 25.38
CA THR A 553 -20.99 -29.46 24.01
C THR A 553 -21.27 -28.09 23.40
N TYR A 554 -20.45 -27.65 22.44
CA TYR A 554 -20.69 -26.43 21.68
C TYR A 554 -20.21 -26.57 20.22
N GLU A 555 -20.79 -25.79 19.33
CA GLU A 555 -20.24 -25.49 18.01
C GLU A 555 -19.89 -24.00 17.95
N ALA A 556 -18.62 -23.64 17.75
CA ALA A 556 -18.15 -22.25 17.68
C ALA A 556 -17.70 -21.89 16.27
N LEU A 557 -18.41 -20.98 15.60
CA LEU A 557 -18.02 -20.42 14.32
C LEU A 557 -17.07 -19.23 14.55
N ILE A 558 -15.81 -19.41 14.18
CA ILE A 558 -14.77 -18.39 14.34
C ILE A 558 -14.39 -17.86 12.95
N THR A 559 -14.67 -16.60 12.67
CA THR A 559 -14.45 -15.97 11.36
C THR A 559 -13.61 -14.69 11.48
N LEU A 560 -12.80 -14.42 10.45
CA LEU A 560 -12.14 -13.13 10.23
C LEU A 560 -12.58 -12.59 8.88
N THR A 561 -13.09 -11.36 8.86
CA THR A 561 -13.49 -10.69 7.61
C THR A 561 -12.56 -9.51 7.32
N GLY A 562 -12.20 -9.34 6.04
CA GLY A 562 -11.43 -8.19 5.54
C GLY A 562 -12.28 -6.92 5.56
N ALA A 563 -11.63 -5.78 5.81
CA ALA A 563 -12.27 -4.49 6.10
C ALA A 563 -13.36 -4.10 5.08
N ALA A 564 -14.62 -4.21 5.47
CA ALA A 564 -15.61 -3.22 5.09
C ALA A 564 -15.24 -1.89 5.78
N PRO A 565 -15.59 -0.71 5.22
CA PRO A 565 -15.43 0.54 5.95
C PRO A 565 -16.09 0.37 7.33
N PRO A 566 -15.36 0.57 8.44
CA PRO A 566 -15.96 0.37 9.75
C PRO A 566 -17.14 1.35 9.88
N PRO A 567 -18.27 0.93 10.49
CA PRO A 567 -19.09 1.90 11.21
C PRO A 567 -18.13 2.63 12.15
N PRO A 568 -18.14 3.96 12.18
CA PRO A 568 -17.15 4.71 12.93
C PRO A 568 -17.10 4.20 14.38
N GLY A 569 -15.90 3.88 14.87
CA GLY A 569 -15.71 3.24 16.17
C GLY A 569 -16.48 3.96 17.28
N ILE A 570 -17.12 3.20 18.17
CA ILE A 570 -17.86 3.76 19.30
C ILE A 570 -16.84 4.38 20.26
N VAL A 571 -16.82 5.70 20.33
CA VAL A 571 -16.12 6.47 21.35
C VAL A 571 -16.98 6.46 22.61
N MET A 572 -16.52 5.77 23.65
CA MET A 572 -17.14 5.89 24.97
C MET A 572 -16.78 7.26 25.55
N GLU A 573 -17.75 7.94 26.13
CA GLU A 573 -17.48 9.18 26.87
C GLU A 573 -16.50 8.94 28.03
N SER A 574 -15.87 10.01 28.49
CA SER A 574 -15.01 10.00 29.66
C SER A 574 -15.32 11.20 30.55
N GLU A 575 -15.95 10.93 31.70
CA GLU A 575 -16.20 11.94 32.71
C GLU A 575 -14.92 12.38 33.47
N PRO A 576 -14.82 13.65 33.93
CA PRO A 576 -15.78 14.73 33.69
C PRO A 576 -15.62 15.33 32.30
N ASN A 577 -16.72 15.52 31.55
CA ASN A 577 -16.75 16.24 30.26
C ASN A 577 -17.75 17.42 30.26
N ASN A 578 -18.10 17.89 31.46
CA ASN A 578 -19.15 18.85 31.77
C ASN A 578 -18.95 20.31 31.31
N SER A 579 -17.90 20.59 30.54
CA SER A 579 -17.58 21.93 30.05
C SER A 579 -16.75 21.88 28.77
N LEU A 580 -16.71 23.00 28.03
CA LEU A 580 -15.88 23.12 26.81
C LEU A 580 -14.40 22.74 27.05
N ALA A 581 -13.85 23.05 28.24
CA ALA A 581 -12.46 22.74 28.58
C ALA A 581 -12.23 21.24 28.87
N GLN A 582 -13.29 20.52 29.20
CA GLN A 582 -13.28 19.11 29.57
C GLN A 582 -13.83 18.20 28.45
N ALA A 583 -14.26 18.80 27.33
CA ALA A 583 -14.95 18.09 26.26
C ALA A 583 -14.15 16.89 25.73
N ASN A 584 -14.80 15.74 25.60
CA ASN A 584 -14.19 14.56 25.01
C ASN A 584 -13.92 14.79 23.52
N ALA A 585 -12.69 14.53 23.08
CA ALA A 585 -12.31 14.75 21.68
C ALA A 585 -12.78 13.57 20.81
N ILE A 586 -13.42 13.88 19.68
CA ILE A 586 -13.85 12.90 18.68
C ILE A 586 -13.37 13.31 17.29
N THR A 587 -13.24 12.33 16.38
CA THR A 587 -12.88 12.57 14.97
C THR A 587 -13.99 12.03 14.07
N PRO A 588 -14.85 12.89 13.48
CA PRO A 588 -15.91 12.44 12.57
C PRO A 588 -15.37 11.78 11.28
N PRO A 589 -16.05 10.76 10.70
CA PRO A 589 -17.27 10.15 11.23
C PRO A 589 -16.97 9.40 12.54
N ALA A 590 -17.83 9.58 13.54
CA ALA A 590 -17.70 9.03 14.89
C ALA A 590 -19.07 8.54 15.37
N THR A 591 -19.12 7.41 16.07
CA THR A 591 -20.25 7.09 16.93
C THR A 591 -19.79 7.28 18.37
N VAL A 592 -20.56 7.94 19.21
CA VAL A 592 -20.26 8.20 20.61
C VAL A 592 -21.30 7.49 21.47
N SER A 593 -20.91 6.89 22.58
CA SER A 593 -21.85 6.38 23.58
C SER A 593 -21.57 7.00 24.93
N GLY A 594 -22.62 7.50 25.57
CA GLY A 594 -22.55 8.20 26.84
C GLY A 594 -23.83 8.09 27.65
N ALA A 595 -23.85 8.71 28.82
CA ALA A 595 -24.91 8.68 29.80
C ALA A 595 -24.95 9.98 30.61
N ILE A 596 -26.10 10.63 30.63
CA ILE A 596 -26.33 11.80 31.48
C ILE A 596 -26.50 11.33 32.92
N ASN A 597 -25.41 11.35 33.71
CA ASN A 597 -25.36 10.81 35.05
C ASN A 597 -24.30 11.50 35.93
N PRO A 598 -24.70 12.29 36.94
CA PRO A 598 -26.00 12.29 37.62
C PRO A 598 -27.05 13.23 37.00
N ALA A 599 -28.19 13.45 37.66
CA ALA A 599 -29.15 14.45 37.22
C ALA A 599 -28.50 15.86 37.16
N GLY A 600 -28.73 16.57 36.05
CA GLY A 600 -28.11 17.86 35.75
C GLY A 600 -26.74 17.77 35.05
N ASP A 601 -26.25 16.56 34.78
CA ASP A 601 -25.05 16.29 33.99
C ASP A 601 -25.21 16.74 32.54
N VAL A 602 -24.09 17.10 31.90
CA VAL A 602 -24.04 17.54 30.51
C VAL A 602 -22.76 17.08 29.86
N ASP A 603 -22.84 16.57 28.64
CA ASP A 603 -21.66 15.95 28.03
C ASP A 603 -21.19 16.79 26.86
N PHE A 604 -19.98 17.36 26.97
CA PHE A 604 -19.38 18.06 25.85
C PHE A 604 -18.45 17.14 25.05
N PHE A 605 -18.60 17.23 23.73
CA PHE A 605 -17.68 16.62 22.77
C PHE A 605 -17.09 17.69 21.87
N ALA A 606 -15.83 17.53 21.51
CA ALA A 606 -15.09 18.45 20.66
C ALA A 606 -14.62 17.75 19.38
N PHE A 607 -14.73 18.45 18.25
CA PHE A 607 -14.26 17.96 16.96
C PHE A 607 -13.73 19.12 16.11
N GLU A 608 -12.85 18.81 15.17
CA GLU A 608 -12.38 19.79 14.18
C GLU A 608 -13.29 19.77 12.95
N ALA A 609 -13.66 20.95 12.46
CA ALA A 609 -14.45 21.09 11.25
C ALA A 609 -13.95 22.25 10.37
N ARG A 610 -14.27 22.16 9.08
CA ARG A 610 -13.93 23.14 8.05
C ARG A 610 -15.19 23.83 7.56
N ARG A 611 -15.09 25.13 7.23
CA ARG A 611 -16.13 25.92 6.60
C ARG A 611 -16.78 25.12 5.48
N GLY A 612 -18.09 25.25 5.32
CA GLY A 612 -18.87 24.62 4.27
C GLY A 612 -19.19 23.14 4.48
N GLN A 613 -18.52 22.44 5.41
CA GLN A 613 -18.90 21.07 5.75
C GLN A 613 -20.35 21.03 6.26
N GLN A 614 -21.11 20.03 5.83
CA GLN A 614 -22.39 19.63 6.38
C GLN A 614 -22.14 18.67 7.55
N LEU A 615 -22.41 19.16 8.76
CA LEU A 615 -22.45 18.39 9.99
C LEU A 615 -23.82 17.73 10.14
N VAL A 616 -23.81 16.46 10.52
CA VAL A 616 -24.98 15.76 11.05
C VAL A 616 -24.61 15.15 12.41
N ILE A 617 -25.41 15.42 13.44
CA ILE A 617 -25.35 14.75 14.74
C ILE A 617 -26.71 14.11 14.97
N ASP A 618 -26.73 12.79 15.04
CA ASP A 618 -27.93 11.97 15.20
C ASP A 618 -27.86 11.24 16.55
N LEU A 619 -28.76 11.56 17.48
CA LEU A 619 -28.78 10.98 18.82
C LEU A 619 -29.85 9.90 18.94
N ASP A 620 -29.43 8.71 19.34
CA ASP A 620 -30.28 7.57 19.67
C ASP A 620 -30.32 7.39 21.19
N ALA A 621 -31.47 7.63 21.83
CA ALA A 621 -31.73 7.28 23.22
C ALA A 621 -32.97 6.38 23.33
N ARG A 622 -34.10 6.80 22.74
CA ARG A 622 -35.36 6.05 22.78
C ARG A 622 -35.36 4.85 21.83
N SER A 623 -34.61 4.93 20.74
CA SER A 623 -34.38 3.86 19.77
C SER A 623 -33.42 2.76 20.28
N LEU A 624 -32.73 2.98 21.40
CA LEU A 624 -31.85 1.99 22.02
C LEU A 624 -32.63 0.77 22.54
N THR A 625 -31.93 -0.34 22.74
CA THR A 625 -32.48 -1.57 23.34
C THR A 625 -31.59 -2.00 24.51
N PRO A 626 -32.06 -1.89 25.78
CA PRO A 626 -33.36 -1.33 26.18
C PRO A 626 -33.46 0.18 25.91
N PRO A 627 -34.68 0.73 25.73
CA PRO A 627 -34.88 2.17 25.52
C PRO A 627 -34.41 2.99 26.72
N SER A 628 -33.67 4.07 26.46
CA SER A 628 -33.30 5.05 27.47
C SER A 628 -34.48 5.98 27.78
N PRO A 629 -34.69 6.37 29.05
CA PRO A 629 -35.67 7.39 29.43
C PRO A 629 -35.18 8.83 29.15
N LEU A 630 -33.99 9.00 28.56
CA LEU A 630 -33.42 10.30 28.23
C LEU A 630 -34.19 10.96 27.09
N ASP A 631 -34.63 12.19 27.36
CA ASP A 631 -35.16 13.14 26.39
C ASP A 631 -34.00 14.05 25.98
N THR A 632 -33.41 13.79 24.82
CA THR A 632 -32.12 14.37 24.44
C THR A 632 -32.26 15.82 23.97
N VAL A 633 -31.26 16.65 24.25
CA VAL A 633 -31.06 17.93 23.57
C VAL A 633 -29.62 18.02 23.12
N VAL A 634 -29.39 18.27 21.84
CA VAL A 634 -28.08 18.55 21.27
C VAL A 634 -27.92 20.03 20.97
N THR A 635 -26.85 20.64 21.48
CA THR A 635 -26.49 22.04 21.23
C THR A 635 -25.11 22.13 20.59
N LEU A 636 -24.96 22.83 19.46
CA LEU A 636 -23.68 23.09 18.79
C LEU A 636 -23.11 24.46 19.19
N PHE A 637 -21.81 24.52 19.46
CA PHE A 637 -21.06 25.73 19.82
C PHE A 637 -19.82 25.93 18.92
N ASP A 638 -19.43 27.18 18.73
CA ASP A 638 -18.13 27.54 18.12
C ASP A 638 -16.96 27.43 19.12
N SER A 639 -15.74 27.70 18.65
CA SER A 639 -14.52 27.66 19.46
C SER A 639 -14.49 28.67 20.63
N ARG A 640 -15.36 29.68 20.62
CA ARG A 640 -15.49 30.69 21.68
C ARG A 640 -16.62 30.35 22.67
N GLY A 641 -17.30 29.22 22.47
CA GLY A 641 -18.46 28.82 23.28
C GLY A 641 -19.75 29.53 22.89
N GLN A 642 -19.81 30.21 21.74
CA GLN A 642 -21.06 30.77 21.23
C GLN A 642 -21.94 29.67 20.66
N GLN A 643 -23.18 29.57 21.12
CA GLN A 643 -24.17 28.64 20.59
C GLN A 643 -24.51 29.00 19.13
N LEU A 644 -24.44 28.01 18.25
CA LEU A 644 -24.70 28.13 16.81
C LEU A 644 -26.05 27.52 16.42
N ALA A 645 -26.40 26.37 17.00
CA ALA A 645 -27.64 25.66 16.72
C ALA A 645 -28.02 24.75 17.91
N GLU A 646 -29.29 24.39 18.02
CA GLU A 646 -29.81 23.44 19.00
C GLU A 646 -30.99 22.67 18.39
N ASN A 647 -31.14 21.42 18.79
CA ASN A 647 -32.32 20.61 18.51
C ASN A 647 -32.62 19.72 19.72
N ASP A 648 -33.89 19.64 20.10
CA ASP A 648 -34.43 18.79 21.16
C ASP A 648 -35.05 17.51 20.57
N ASP A 649 -36.03 17.66 19.69
CA ASP A 649 -36.77 16.55 19.11
C ASP A 649 -36.61 16.47 17.59
N ALA A 650 -36.58 15.26 17.06
CA ALA A 650 -36.63 14.99 15.63
C ALA A 650 -37.60 13.86 15.29
N GLU A 651 -38.23 13.98 14.11
CA GLU A 651 -39.03 12.91 13.47
C GLU A 651 -40.15 12.29 14.33
N GLY A 652 -40.64 13.02 15.35
CA GLY A 652 -41.69 12.54 16.27
C GLY A 652 -41.17 11.64 17.41
N SER A 653 -39.85 11.56 17.60
CA SER A 653 -39.18 10.98 18.76
C SER A 653 -38.69 12.08 19.72
N THR A 654 -38.28 11.67 20.92
CA THR A 654 -37.53 12.51 21.90
C THR A 654 -36.01 12.42 21.68
N ASP A 655 -35.63 11.91 20.51
CA ASP A 655 -34.27 11.75 20.01
C ASP A 655 -33.95 12.97 19.14
N SER A 656 -32.82 13.64 19.38
CA SER A 656 -32.44 14.83 18.62
C SER A 656 -31.67 14.52 17.34
N LEU A 657 -31.91 15.29 16.27
CA LEU A 657 -31.14 15.25 15.02
C LEU A 657 -30.75 16.67 14.59
N LEU A 658 -29.47 16.99 14.66
CA LEU A 658 -28.92 18.27 14.23
C LEU A 658 -28.29 18.16 12.84
N ARG A 659 -28.71 19.02 11.90
CA ARG A 659 -28.03 19.22 10.62
C ARG A 659 -27.55 20.67 10.52
N PHE A 660 -26.28 20.89 10.21
CA PHE A 660 -25.70 22.23 10.22
C PHE A 660 -24.60 22.41 9.18
N THR A 661 -24.52 23.59 8.54
CA THR A 661 -23.40 23.93 7.65
C THR A 661 -22.36 24.74 8.42
N ILE A 662 -21.13 24.23 8.48
CA ILE A 662 -20.03 24.82 9.24
C ILE A 662 -19.65 26.21 8.64
N PRO A 663 -19.63 27.29 9.43
CA PRO A 663 -19.45 28.65 8.90
C PRO A 663 -17.98 29.09 8.77
N ALA A 664 -17.05 28.45 9.50
CA ALA A 664 -15.63 28.78 9.51
C ALA A 664 -14.78 27.53 9.83
N ASP A 665 -13.50 27.56 9.52
CA ASP A 665 -12.58 26.51 9.95
C ASP A 665 -12.30 26.62 11.45
N GLY A 666 -12.16 25.48 12.11
CA GLY A 666 -11.66 25.39 13.48
C GLY A 666 -12.38 24.35 14.32
N ARG A 667 -12.14 24.45 15.63
CA ARG A 667 -12.69 23.54 16.62
C ARG A 667 -14.14 23.91 16.96
N TYR A 668 -15.01 22.90 16.94
CA TYR A 668 -16.40 23.00 17.33
C TYR A 668 -16.67 22.07 18.50
N PHE A 669 -17.76 22.36 19.22
CA PHE A 669 -18.21 21.55 20.33
C PHE A 669 -19.68 21.25 20.17
N PHE A 670 -20.12 20.05 20.52
CA PHE A 670 -21.53 19.83 20.80
C PHE A 670 -21.71 19.38 22.23
N ARG A 671 -22.86 19.72 22.81
CA ARG A 671 -23.28 19.32 24.13
C ARG A 671 -24.51 18.43 24.02
N VAL A 672 -24.50 17.31 24.72
CA VAL A 672 -25.70 16.48 24.98
C VAL A 672 -26.18 16.77 26.40
N ARG A 673 -27.49 16.91 26.59
CA ARG A 673 -28.11 17.03 27.91
C ARG A 673 -29.52 16.45 27.89
N SER A 674 -30.10 16.27 29.07
CA SER A 674 -31.54 16.05 29.19
C SER A 674 -32.33 17.37 29.00
N PHE A 675 -33.48 17.28 28.32
CA PHE A 675 -34.45 18.38 28.20
C PHE A 675 -34.97 18.84 29.57
N ASP A 676 -35.35 17.90 30.43
CA ASP A 676 -35.97 18.15 31.74
C ASP A 676 -34.98 18.18 32.91
N GLY A 677 -33.69 18.02 32.62
CA GLY A 677 -32.59 18.06 33.60
C GLY A 677 -32.47 16.80 34.46
N LYS A 678 -33.19 15.72 34.13
CA LYS A 678 -33.00 14.41 34.77
C LYS A 678 -31.74 13.70 34.25
N GLY A 679 -31.28 12.72 35.02
CA GLY A 679 -30.12 11.90 34.70
C GLY A 679 -30.01 10.76 35.69
N GLY A 680 -29.18 9.78 35.36
CA GLY A 680 -28.98 8.54 36.10
C GLY A 680 -28.32 7.48 35.21
N PRO A 681 -27.91 6.34 35.77
CA PRO A 681 -27.16 5.31 35.03
C PRO A 681 -27.91 4.73 33.82
N ASP A 682 -29.24 4.83 33.79
CA ASP A 682 -30.07 4.36 32.69
C ASP A 682 -30.30 5.42 31.58
N TYR A 683 -29.89 6.69 31.80
CA TYR A 683 -30.06 7.80 30.87
C TYR A 683 -28.95 7.82 29.80
N VAL A 684 -28.82 6.69 29.11
CA VAL A 684 -27.80 6.46 28.09
C VAL A 684 -28.22 7.03 26.72
N TYR A 685 -27.26 7.34 25.87
CA TYR A 685 -27.46 7.71 24.47
C TYR A 685 -26.33 7.19 23.59
N ARG A 686 -26.58 7.20 22.28
CA ARG A 686 -25.57 7.03 21.24
C ARG A 686 -25.66 8.16 20.23
N ALA A 687 -24.56 8.88 19.98
CA ALA A 687 -24.51 9.96 18.99
C ALA A 687 -23.73 9.53 17.76
N THR A 688 -24.33 9.56 16.57
CA THR A 688 -23.62 9.41 15.29
C THR A 688 -23.31 10.79 14.73
N VAL A 689 -22.02 11.12 14.62
CA VAL A 689 -21.51 12.42 14.17
C VAL A 689 -20.82 12.24 12.82
N THR A 690 -21.28 12.96 11.81
CA THR A 690 -20.68 12.96 10.47
C THR A 690 -20.43 14.37 9.96
N LEU A 691 -19.32 14.56 9.25
CA LEU A 691 -19.00 15.78 8.51
C LEU A 691 -18.82 15.42 7.04
N THR A 692 -19.52 16.13 6.15
CA THR A 692 -19.45 15.90 4.70
C THR A 692 -19.26 17.22 3.96
N GLY A 693 -18.60 17.26 2.79
CA GLY A 693 -18.63 18.45 1.91
C GLY A 693 -17.85 19.71 2.32
N ALA A 694 -16.56 19.63 2.70
CA ALA A 694 -15.78 20.83 3.05
C ALA A 694 -15.70 21.88 1.93
N THR A 695 -15.93 23.17 2.26
CA THR A 695 -15.43 24.27 1.41
C THR A 695 -13.92 24.39 1.56
N ARG A 696 -13.29 24.82 0.47
CA ARG A 696 -11.84 24.86 0.31
C ARG A 696 -11.23 25.99 1.16
N PRO A 697 -10.11 25.77 1.88
CA PRO A 697 -9.39 26.82 2.61
C PRO A 697 -9.04 28.01 1.70
N GLN A 698 -8.85 29.21 2.26
CA GLN A 698 -8.50 30.44 1.54
C GLN A 698 -7.23 31.06 2.12
N GLU A 699 -6.45 31.76 1.29
CA GLU A 699 -5.26 32.51 1.70
C GLU A 699 -5.60 33.66 2.66
N THR A 700 -4.57 34.21 3.30
CA THR A 700 -4.66 35.38 4.19
C THR A 700 -3.61 36.41 3.81
N GLU A 701 -4.08 37.58 3.37
CA GLU A 701 -3.23 38.73 3.03
C GLU A 701 -2.84 39.60 4.25
N PRO A 702 -1.65 40.23 4.26
CA PRO A 702 -0.61 40.18 3.22
C PRO A 702 0.27 38.94 3.33
N ASN A 703 0.58 38.26 2.22
CA ASN A 703 1.50 37.12 2.17
C ASN A 703 2.62 37.25 1.11
N ASP A 704 2.93 38.48 0.69
CA ASP A 704 3.75 38.82 -0.48
C ASP A 704 5.23 38.37 -0.39
N HIS A 705 5.69 38.00 0.81
CA HIS A 705 7.09 37.73 1.14
C HIS A 705 7.27 36.48 2.01
N PHE A 706 8.46 35.86 1.98
CA PHE A 706 8.74 34.61 2.72
C PHE A 706 8.47 34.68 4.24
N ALA A 707 8.61 35.87 4.84
CA ALA A 707 8.33 36.08 6.27
C ALA A 707 6.82 36.13 6.60
N GLN A 708 5.97 36.36 5.59
CA GLN A 708 4.52 36.48 5.69
C GLN A 708 3.80 35.27 5.07
N ALA A 709 4.56 34.27 4.62
CA ALA A 709 4.03 33.15 3.85
C ALA A 709 2.92 32.41 4.58
N ASN A 710 1.82 32.12 3.89
CA ASN A 710 0.76 31.29 4.42
C ASN A 710 1.19 29.81 4.44
N GLN A 711 0.68 29.02 5.39
CA GLN A 711 0.95 27.58 5.38
C GLN A 711 0.12 26.90 4.28
N LEU A 712 0.76 26.08 3.45
CA LEU A 712 0.08 25.28 2.43
C LEU A 712 -0.22 23.87 2.98
N PRO A 713 -1.49 23.53 3.25
CA PRO A 713 -1.84 22.20 3.76
C PRO A 713 -1.71 21.11 2.69
N SER A 714 -1.29 19.90 3.09
CA SER A 714 -1.28 18.73 2.20
C SER A 714 -2.70 18.27 1.85
N ASP A 715 -2.86 17.85 0.60
CA ASP A 715 -4.02 17.23 -0.04
C ASP A 715 -5.33 17.99 0.13
N THR A 716 -5.22 19.30 0.41
CA THR A 716 -6.34 20.21 0.56
C THR A 716 -6.13 21.43 -0.34
N PRO A 717 -6.97 21.61 -1.39
CA PRO A 717 -6.87 22.79 -2.26
C PRO A 717 -7.17 24.09 -1.49
N LEU A 718 -6.25 25.05 -1.53
CA LEU A 718 -6.37 26.39 -0.94
C LEU A 718 -6.66 27.43 -2.03
N ARG A 719 -7.62 28.34 -1.81
CA ARG A 719 -8.02 29.40 -2.75
C ARG A 719 -7.25 30.69 -2.50
N GLY A 720 -6.85 31.36 -3.57
CA GLY A 720 -6.26 32.69 -3.50
C GLY A 720 -6.69 33.61 -4.65
N THR A 721 -6.24 34.85 -4.61
CA THR A 721 -6.54 35.94 -5.55
C THR A 721 -5.34 36.88 -5.62
N ILE A 722 -4.72 36.99 -6.80
CA ILE A 722 -3.66 37.97 -7.05
C ILE A 722 -4.28 39.37 -7.19
N ASP A 723 -4.29 40.16 -6.13
CA ASP A 723 -4.90 41.51 -6.07
C ASP A 723 -4.24 42.35 -4.96
N PRO A 724 -3.49 43.43 -5.29
CA PRO A 724 -3.56 44.22 -6.52
C PRO A 724 -2.55 43.80 -7.61
N ALA A 725 -2.45 44.61 -8.68
CA ALA A 725 -1.43 44.40 -9.71
C ALA A 725 -0.01 44.46 -9.11
N GLY A 726 0.76 43.38 -9.28
CA GLY A 726 2.10 43.21 -8.70
C GLY A 726 2.13 42.42 -7.39
N ASP A 727 0.98 41.92 -6.95
CA ASP A 727 0.84 41.02 -5.82
C ASP A 727 1.52 39.65 -6.06
N ALA A 728 1.97 39.01 -4.98
CA ALA A 728 2.88 37.87 -5.01
C ALA A 728 2.66 36.88 -3.87
N ASP A 729 1.70 35.98 -4.01
CA ASP A 729 1.32 35.12 -2.90
C ASP A 729 2.38 34.07 -2.56
N VAL A 730 2.86 34.10 -1.33
CA VAL A 730 3.86 33.14 -0.84
C VAL A 730 3.24 32.14 0.13
N PHE A 731 3.56 30.87 -0.10
CA PHE A 731 3.22 29.77 0.80
C PHE A 731 4.46 29.02 1.32
N PHE A 732 4.31 28.29 2.42
CA PHE A 732 5.34 27.36 2.91
C PHE A 732 4.76 26.00 3.28
N PHE A 733 5.61 24.97 3.22
CA PHE A 733 5.32 23.65 3.74
C PHE A 733 6.60 22.98 4.24
N ASP A 734 6.46 22.03 5.16
CA ASP A 734 7.57 21.24 5.70
C ASP A 734 7.54 19.84 5.06
N SER A 735 8.69 19.27 4.70
CA SER A 735 8.76 17.94 4.05
C SER A 735 10.01 17.16 4.46
N GLU A 736 9.91 15.82 4.46
CA GLU A 736 10.98 14.87 4.78
C GLU A 736 11.67 14.35 3.52
N ARG A 737 12.92 13.86 3.65
CA ARG A 737 13.69 13.32 2.53
C ARG A 737 12.99 12.10 1.94
N GLY A 738 12.94 12.04 0.60
CA GLY A 738 12.42 10.88 -0.14
C GLY A 738 10.91 10.90 -0.33
N ARG A 739 10.23 11.98 0.08
CA ARG A 739 8.84 12.23 -0.27
C ARG A 739 8.74 12.89 -1.64
N MET A 740 7.81 12.42 -2.45
CA MET A 740 7.45 13.09 -3.70
C MET A 740 6.53 14.26 -3.37
N VAL A 741 6.85 15.45 -3.88
CA VAL A 741 6.03 16.65 -3.66
C VAL A 741 5.50 17.19 -4.98
N THR A 742 4.19 17.23 -5.09
CA THR A 742 3.48 17.83 -6.22
C THR A 742 2.75 19.08 -5.75
N ILE A 743 2.95 20.21 -6.44
CA ILE A 743 2.20 21.45 -6.23
C ILE A 743 1.48 21.77 -7.52
N THR A 744 0.15 21.75 -7.48
CA THR A 744 -0.71 22.06 -8.61
C THR A 744 -1.42 23.38 -8.35
N VAL A 745 -1.53 24.20 -9.39
CA VAL A 745 -2.37 25.40 -9.37
C VAL A 745 -3.49 25.21 -10.39
N ARG A 746 -4.67 25.74 -10.08
CA ARG A 746 -5.86 25.69 -10.91
C ARG A 746 -6.49 27.07 -10.97
N ALA A 747 -6.43 27.71 -12.13
CA ALA A 747 -7.02 29.02 -12.39
C ALA A 747 -7.88 28.98 -13.66
N LYS A 748 -7.44 28.26 -14.71
CA LYS A 748 -8.13 28.19 -16.01
C LYS A 748 -9.39 27.34 -16.02
N THR A 749 -9.47 26.35 -15.16
CA THR A 749 -10.64 25.47 -15.06
C THR A 749 -11.56 25.81 -13.88
N LEU A 750 -11.35 26.97 -13.23
CA LEU A 750 -12.29 27.52 -12.26
C LEU A 750 -13.58 27.99 -12.96
N THR A 751 -14.65 28.13 -12.18
CA THR A 751 -15.94 28.65 -12.68
C THR A 751 -16.33 29.86 -11.83
N PRO A 752 -16.26 31.10 -12.36
CA PRO A 752 -15.76 31.46 -13.70
C PRO A 752 -14.23 31.28 -13.85
N PRO A 753 -13.71 31.07 -15.08
CA PRO A 753 -12.28 30.96 -15.33
C PRO A 753 -11.53 32.24 -14.97
N SER A 754 -10.36 32.09 -14.35
CA SER A 754 -9.51 33.22 -13.99
C SER A 754 -8.69 33.72 -15.19
N PRO A 755 -8.62 35.04 -15.42
CA PRO A 755 -7.79 35.63 -16.47
C PRO A 755 -6.29 35.58 -16.12
N ALA A 756 -5.90 35.21 -14.90
CA ALA A 756 -4.50 35.23 -14.46
C ALA A 756 -3.63 34.23 -15.24
N VAL A 757 -2.47 34.67 -15.73
CA VAL A 757 -1.42 33.75 -16.21
C VAL A 757 -0.37 33.65 -15.11
N LEU A 758 -0.36 32.52 -14.41
CA LEU A 758 0.38 32.37 -13.16
C LEU A 758 1.76 31.75 -13.38
N LYS A 759 2.75 32.23 -12.63
CA LYS A 759 4.08 31.64 -12.48
C LYS A 759 4.24 31.12 -11.07
N LEU A 760 4.59 29.84 -10.97
CA LEU A 760 4.84 29.09 -9.74
C LEU A 760 6.35 28.87 -9.58
N GLU A 761 6.90 29.17 -8.41
CA GLU A 761 8.33 29.01 -8.10
C GLU A 761 8.52 28.27 -6.76
N LEU A 762 9.48 27.34 -6.68
CA LEU A 762 9.79 26.57 -5.47
C LEU A 762 11.19 26.90 -4.94
N PHE A 763 11.33 27.04 -3.62
CA PHE A 763 12.57 27.38 -2.95
C PHE A 763 12.84 26.47 -1.73
N LEU A 764 14.12 26.22 -1.45
CA LEU A 764 14.62 25.73 -0.16
C LEU A 764 15.51 26.82 0.45
N GLY A 765 15.01 27.46 1.51
CA GLY A 765 15.60 28.72 1.99
C GLY A 765 15.53 29.80 0.89
N THR A 766 16.69 30.34 0.49
CA THR A 766 16.79 31.30 -0.62
C THR A 766 17.16 30.67 -1.96
N VAL A 767 17.43 29.36 -2.00
CA VAL A 767 17.83 28.64 -3.20
C VAL A 767 16.60 28.20 -3.98
N LYS A 768 16.47 28.67 -5.22
CA LYS A 768 15.39 28.27 -6.13
C LYS A 768 15.65 26.86 -6.66
N LEU A 769 14.69 25.97 -6.42
CA LEU A 769 14.74 24.57 -6.85
C LEU A 769 14.07 24.35 -8.21
N GLY A 770 13.10 25.20 -8.57
CA GLY A 770 12.45 25.15 -9.89
C GLY A 770 11.50 26.31 -10.15
N GLU A 771 11.05 26.44 -11.40
CA GLU A 771 9.95 27.29 -11.87
C GLU A 771 9.01 26.55 -12.84
N SER A 772 7.74 26.92 -12.81
CA SER A 772 6.72 26.46 -13.76
C SER A 772 5.80 27.62 -14.12
N VAL A 773 5.64 27.88 -15.42
CA VAL A 773 4.88 29.03 -15.93
C VAL A 773 3.65 28.53 -16.67
N GLY A 774 2.49 29.04 -16.28
CA GLY A 774 1.23 28.82 -16.97
C GLY A 774 1.14 29.58 -18.29
N SER A 775 0.03 29.40 -18.99
CA SER A 775 -0.34 30.14 -20.19
C SER A 775 -1.80 30.59 -20.07
N GLU A 776 -2.32 31.23 -21.11
CA GLU A 776 -3.74 31.58 -21.18
C GLU A 776 -4.68 30.35 -21.12
N THR A 777 -4.18 29.15 -21.44
CA THR A 777 -4.98 27.91 -21.52
C THR A 777 -4.52 26.80 -20.58
N ARG A 778 -3.37 26.96 -19.89
CA ARG A 778 -2.77 25.93 -19.05
C ARG A 778 -2.30 26.52 -17.72
N ASP A 779 -2.65 25.88 -16.61
CA ASP A 779 -2.16 26.26 -15.28
C ASP A 779 -0.72 25.75 -15.02
N PRO A 780 0.08 26.42 -14.18
CA PRO A 780 1.41 25.94 -13.78
C PRO A 780 1.30 24.76 -12.81
N THR A 781 2.29 23.86 -12.85
CA THR A 781 2.38 22.70 -11.94
C THR A 781 3.85 22.31 -11.73
N PHE A 782 4.16 21.85 -10.52
CA PHE A 782 5.42 21.21 -10.17
C PHE A 782 5.20 19.80 -9.67
N THR A 783 6.07 18.89 -10.08
CA THR A 783 6.22 17.58 -9.46
C THR A 783 7.70 17.32 -9.24
N PHE A 784 8.10 17.18 -7.98
CA PHE A 784 9.44 16.79 -7.59
C PHE A 784 9.39 15.34 -7.09
N ALA A 785 10.05 14.44 -7.81
CA ALA A 785 10.09 13.01 -7.50
C ALA A 785 10.66 12.72 -6.10
N THR A 786 11.59 13.56 -5.64
CA THR A 786 12.10 13.56 -4.26
C THR A 786 12.60 14.95 -3.92
N LEU A 787 12.11 15.54 -2.82
CA LEU A 787 12.76 16.73 -2.27
C LEU A 787 14.12 16.33 -1.65
N PRO A 788 15.18 17.10 -1.91
CA PRO A 788 16.55 16.66 -1.68
C PRO A 788 16.91 16.46 -0.20
N LEU A 789 16.15 17.02 0.75
CA LEU A 789 16.46 17.09 2.18
C LEU A 789 15.19 17.11 3.07
N PHE A 790 15.36 17.00 4.39
CA PHE A 790 14.36 17.40 5.39
C PHE A 790 14.42 18.93 5.57
N GLY A 791 13.29 19.63 5.49
CA GLY A 791 13.27 21.08 5.72
C GLY A 791 12.00 21.82 5.31
N ARG A 792 12.01 23.15 5.52
CA ARG A 792 10.94 24.06 5.12
C ARG A 792 11.17 24.57 3.71
N TYR A 793 10.16 24.40 2.86
CA TYR A 793 10.13 24.83 1.48
C TYR A 793 9.16 26.01 1.31
N PHE A 794 9.48 26.91 0.39
CA PHE A 794 8.64 28.06 0.07
C PHE A 794 8.17 27.98 -1.38
N VAL A 795 6.90 28.30 -1.59
CA VAL A 795 6.25 28.39 -2.89
C VAL A 795 5.88 29.83 -3.11
N ARG A 796 6.19 30.38 -4.28
CA ARG A 796 5.75 31.73 -4.65
C ARG A 796 4.92 31.68 -5.92
N LEU A 797 3.78 32.35 -5.91
CA LEU A 797 2.88 32.52 -7.04
C LEU A 797 2.84 33.99 -7.45
N THR A 798 2.87 34.27 -8.75
CA THR A 798 2.81 35.64 -9.30
C THR A 798 2.07 35.64 -10.64
N GLU A 799 1.46 36.76 -11.06
CA GLU A 799 0.96 36.92 -12.43
C GLU A 799 2.08 37.40 -13.36
N THR A 800 2.26 36.73 -14.50
CA THR A 800 3.43 36.92 -15.38
C THR A 800 3.52 38.29 -16.06
N HIS A 801 2.40 38.97 -16.21
CA HIS A 801 2.30 40.32 -16.79
C HIS A 801 2.14 41.39 -15.71
N ASN A 802 2.32 41.02 -14.44
CA ASN A 802 2.19 41.90 -13.29
C ASN A 802 0.80 42.57 -13.19
N ARG A 803 -0.25 41.87 -13.67
CA ARG A 803 -1.65 42.26 -13.54
C ARG A 803 -2.24 41.63 -12.28
N GLY A 804 -3.33 42.21 -11.77
CA GLY A 804 -4.04 41.69 -10.60
C GLY A 804 -5.41 42.34 -10.48
N GLY A 805 -6.27 41.75 -9.68
CA GLY A 805 -7.63 42.23 -9.44
C GLY A 805 -8.53 41.14 -8.85
N PRO A 806 -9.74 41.49 -8.39
CA PRO A 806 -10.61 40.58 -7.61
C PRO A 806 -11.11 39.36 -8.41
N THR A 807 -10.87 39.31 -9.72
CA THR A 807 -11.21 38.18 -10.60
C THR A 807 -10.02 37.25 -10.88
N PHE A 808 -8.79 37.62 -10.49
CA PHE A 808 -7.55 36.86 -10.71
C PHE A 808 -7.38 35.76 -9.65
N THR A 809 -8.43 34.95 -9.50
CA THR A 809 -8.53 33.89 -8.51
C THR A 809 -7.80 32.62 -8.93
N TYR A 810 -7.42 31.77 -7.97
CA TYR A 810 -6.83 30.46 -8.22
C TYR A 810 -7.10 29.49 -7.06
N GLU A 811 -6.81 28.20 -7.28
CA GLU A 811 -6.71 27.16 -6.26
C GLU A 811 -5.31 26.53 -6.33
N ILE A 812 -4.61 26.42 -5.21
CA ILE A 812 -3.30 25.75 -5.08
C ILE A 812 -3.42 24.52 -4.20
N THR A 813 -2.86 23.38 -4.62
CA THR A 813 -2.88 22.12 -3.87
C THR A 813 -1.47 21.55 -3.77
N LEU A 814 -1.09 21.15 -2.56
CA LEU A 814 0.14 20.42 -2.25
C LEU A 814 -0.19 18.96 -2.01
N THR A 815 0.55 18.04 -2.61
CA THR A 815 0.46 16.59 -2.33
C THR A 815 1.85 16.08 -1.98
N ILE A 816 1.98 15.45 -0.81
CA ILE A 816 3.22 14.85 -0.31
C ILE A 816 3.01 13.34 -0.21
N GLN A 817 3.75 12.57 -1.01
CA GLN A 817 3.68 11.11 -1.05
C GLN A 817 4.94 10.49 -0.46
#